data_AF-A0A502HCE5-F1
#
_entry.id   AF-A0A502HCE5-F1
#
_cell.length_a   1.000
_cell.length_b   1.000
_cell.length_c   1.000
_cell.angle_alpha   90.00
_cell.angle_beta   90.00
_cell.angle_gamma   90.00
#
_symmetry.space_group_name_H-M   'P 1'
#
loop_
_entity.id
_entity.type
_entity.pdbx_description
1 polymer ?
#
loop_
_entity_poly.entity_id
_entity_poly.type
_entity_poly.pdbx_seq_one_letter_code
_entity_poly.pdbx_strand_id
1 'polypeptide(L)'
;MKTLRMTTNGWAGALPWLLLLTGLAGLLLGGRAYAQGPPAVLRKDLKQDFGARGDGKTNDQAAFTRAADFFNKRAQTPAGAGAAVLTIPKGVYLVGQQDAAGNTPDVLRLVGCRNLTVAGADSATTEIRYAAGLRYGAFDPKTRRPYEAPTGMFTDPAYAARGGTCVVLQGCDNVVVSGLRLNGNSTKLVLGGHWGDTGIQLPADGIFVSDSRRVSLRRLALHHFGRDGIQVLNHLAKSLDDPQREAILLENLTCTYNGRQGLSVTGVSGLRAVNCSFSHTGRAVVAATGKALSSSPSAGVDLEPEGGVVANVRFENCRFVNNAGVGLVADRGNDSQPNATKNVVVAGSLIWGPTNWSAWVTQPGFLFTDCRLYGAFVHGCKATTAAEATRFVRCTFEDRPYHGQPAYGSFTMHSDAHARYMSFTDCRFVGTHSYLAWAIVAKPDTASFFHFRGNTFLYDYAQLPQGSYNNLQGTVFTGTTVFRDGPHRTALGRTNATMGNGGAPQSTVVRAPGSLQLLASNCVYGVITGLDIGRQPARARDSASVVVGPNNALVMNEPIWQPSELYIGPTSRLIVKKGGSLALLRHAKLVVAGQLIVEDGAYFFLDPQAEMVTTGRGRVRMGPQAIKARHPTLN
;
A
#
# COMPACT_ATOMS: atom_id res chain seq x y z
N MET A 1 16.33 19.29 -69.20
CA MET A 1 15.05 19.85 -69.69
C MET A 1 14.00 19.73 -68.59
N LYS A 2 13.20 20.80 -68.37
CA LYS A 2 11.84 20.88 -67.74
C LYS A 2 11.58 20.13 -66.40
N THR A 3 11.43 20.79 -65.23
CA THR A 3 10.26 21.55 -64.65
C THR A 3 9.03 20.67 -64.31
N LEU A 4 8.21 20.89 -63.26
CA LEU A 4 8.00 22.01 -62.29
C LEU A 4 8.34 21.59 -60.83
N ARG A 5 8.34 22.36 -59.71
CA ARG A 5 8.03 23.77 -59.31
C ARG A 5 6.60 24.20 -58.85
N MET A 6 6.31 24.16 -57.54
CA MET A 6 5.34 25.01 -56.78
C MET A 6 5.58 24.89 -55.25
N THR A 7 5.28 25.83 -54.35
CA THR A 7 5.57 27.30 -54.26
C THR A 7 5.36 27.74 -52.80
N THR A 8 6.21 28.62 -52.25
CA THR A 8 6.04 29.23 -50.92
C THR A 8 6.27 30.74 -50.95
N ASN A 9 5.26 31.53 -50.58
CA ASN A 9 5.31 32.95 -50.24
C ASN A 9 4.36 33.12 -49.01
N GLY A 10 4.61 33.90 -47.96
CA GLY A 10 5.74 34.77 -47.64
C GLY A 10 5.53 36.22 -48.09
N TRP A 11 5.19 37.12 -47.15
CA TRP A 11 6.01 38.28 -46.73
C TRP A 11 5.24 39.23 -45.77
N ALA A 12 5.97 40.20 -45.19
CA ALA A 12 5.55 41.00 -44.04
C ALA A 12 5.81 42.52 -44.20
N GLY A 13 5.30 43.33 -43.26
CA GLY A 13 5.55 44.77 -43.11
C GLY A 13 4.46 45.67 -43.73
N ALA A 14 4.21 46.91 -43.28
CA ALA A 14 4.63 47.62 -42.05
C ALA A 14 3.72 48.87 -41.81
N LEU A 15 3.88 49.49 -40.63
CA LEU A 15 3.36 50.77 -40.09
C LEU A 15 3.22 52.00 -41.07
N PRO A 16 2.61 53.16 -40.67
CA PRO A 16 1.42 53.43 -39.81
C PRO A 16 0.66 54.79 -40.09
N TRP A 17 -0.17 55.28 -39.13
CA TRP A 17 -0.81 56.65 -39.00
C TRP A 17 -1.80 57.05 -40.14
N LEU A 18 -3.05 57.49 -39.93
CA LEU A 18 -3.51 58.71 -39.22
C LEU A 18 -5.07 58.77 -39.09
N LEU A 19 -5.56 59.47 -38.06
CA LEU A 19 -6.88 60.12 -37.83
C LEU A 19 -8.06 59.90 -38.79
N LEU A 20 -9.23 59.56 -38.21
CA LEU A 20 -10.46 60.36 -38.40
C LEU A 20 -11.39 60.24 -37.18
N LEU A 21 -11.84 61.40 -36.68
CA LEU A 21 -12.79 61.55 -35.57
C LEU A 21 -14.24 61.51 -36.09
N THR A 22 -15.10 60.77 -35.38
CA THR A 22 -16.56 60.94 -35.16
C THR A 22 -17.12 59.56 -34.78
N GLY A 23 -18.01 59.39 -33.80
CA GLY A 23 -18.65 60.36 -32.93
C GLY A 23 -20.04 59.88 -32.57
N LEU A 24 -20.19 59.10 -31.50
CA LEU A 24 -21.51 58.77 -30.93
C LEU A 24 -21.37 58.32 -29.47
N ALA A 25 -21.81 59.19 -28.56
CA ALA A 25 -21.86 58.91 -27.14
C ALA A 25 -23.07 58.01 -26.83
N GLY A 26 -22.81 56.74 -26.48
CA GLY A 26 -23.80 55.82 -25.93
C GLY A 26 -23.70 55.77 -24.41
N LEU A 27 -24.84 55.92 -23.72
CA LEU A 27 -24.94 56.10 -22.27
C LEU A 27 -24.12 55.08 -21.44
N LEU A 28 -23.01 55.54 -20.85
CA LEU A 28 -22.44 54.92 -19.64
C LEU A 28 -23.26 55.37 -18.42
N LEU A 29 -24.41 54.72 -18.21
CA LEU A 29 -25.09 54.81 -16.90
C LEU A 29 -24.20 54.16 -15.85
N GLY A 30 -23.53 55.00 -15.06
CA GLY A 30 -22.64 54.60 -13.97
C GLY A 30 -23.39 53.91 -12.84
N GLY A 31 -23.73 52.63 -13.04
CA GLY A 31 -24.12 51.73 -11.98
C GLY A 31 -22.97 51.63 -10.98
N ARG A 32 -23.09 52.33 -9.85
CA ARG A 32 -22.16 52.20 -8.73
C ARG A 32 -22.06 50.72 -8.38
N ALA A 33 -20.92 50.11 -8.66
CA ALA A 33 -20.57 48.80 -8.14
C ALA A 33 -20.41 48.94 -6.62
N TYR A 34 -21.53 48.87 -5.91
CA TYR A 34 -21.52 48.67 -4.46
C TYR A 34 -20.75 47.38 -4.21
N ALA A 35 -19.56 47.51 -3.64
CA ALA A 35 -18.77 46.39 -3.18
C ALA A 35 -19.64 45.64 -2.16
N GLN A 36 -20.26 44.53 -2.59
CA GLN A 36 -21.00 43.68 -1.68
C GLN A 36 -19.99 43.16 -0.66
N GLY A 37 -20.23 43.48 0.61
CA GLY A 37 -19.42 42.96 1.70
C GLY A 37 -19.37 41.43 1.66
N PRO A 38 -18.33 40.82 2.24
CA PRO A 38 -18.17 39.37 2.20
C PRO A 38 -19.47 38.66 2.63
N PRO A 39 -19.96 37.69 1.85
CA PRO A 39 -21.29 37.12 2.05
C PRO A 39 -21.44 36.54 3.46
N ALA A 40 -22.55 36.87 4.12
CA ALA A 40 -22.79 36.52 5.51
C ALA A 40 -22.72 34.99 5.73
N VAL A 41 -21.90 34.56 6.68
CA VAL A 41 -21.75 33.15 7.05
C VAL A 41 -22.88 32.75 7.99
N LEU A 42 -23.71 31.79 7.60
CA LEU A 42 -24.72 31.23 8.48
C LEU A 42 -24.04 30.45 9.62
N ARG A 43 -24.40 30.75 10.86
CA ARG A 43 -23.88 30.03 12.04
C ARG A 43 -25.03 29.37 12.78
N LYS A 44 -24.79 28.12 13.22
CA LYS A 44 -25.66 27.35 14.09
C LYS A 44 -24.84 26.64 15.16
N ASP A 45 -25.42 26.50 16.35
CA ASP A 45 -24.83 25.83 17.50
C ASP A 45 -25.71 24.63 17.91
N LEU A 46 -25.08 23.46 18.09
CA LEU A 46 -25.83 22.22 18.37
C LEU A 46 -26.64 22.29 19.68
N LYS A 47 -26.17 23.03 20.68
CA LYS A 47 -26.90 23.19 21.95
C LYS A 47 -27.96 24.27 21.83
N GLN A 48 -27.60 25.45 21.34
CA GLN A 48 -28.50 26.62 21.33
C GLN A 48 -29.62 26.50 20.27
N ASP A 49 -29.30 26.09 19.04
CA ASP A 49 -30.27 26.02 17.95
C ASP A 49 -31.02 24.69 17.86
N PHE A 50 -30.39 23.60 18.30
CA PHE A 50 -30.94 22.24 18.12
C PHE A 50 -31.22 21.50 19.43
N GLY A 51 -30.87 22.08 20.59
CA GLY A 51 -31.28 21.58 21.91
C GLY A 51 -30.48 20.38 22.43
N ALA A 52 -29.27 20.13 21.93
CA ALA A 52 -28.38 19.13 22.50
C ALA A 52 -27.86 19.53 23.89
N ARG A 53 -27.61 18.57 24.77
CA ARG A 53 -27.03 18.82 26.10
C ARG A 53 -25.52 18.58 26.15
N GLY A 54 -25.04 17.49 25.54
CA GLY A 54 -23.62 17.12 25.59
C GLY A 54 -23.12 16.83 27.02
N ASP A 55 -23.98 16.25 27.87
CA ASP A 55 -23.76 16.00 29.30
C ASP A 55 -23.28 14.55 29.61
N GLY A 56 -23.10 13.73 28.58
CA GLY A 56 -22.72 12.32 28.67
C GLY A 56 -23.82 11.36 29.13
N LYS A 57 -25.06 11.84 29.30
CA LYS A 57 -26.20 11.09 29.85
C LYS A 57 -27.46 11.17 28.99
N THR A 58 -27.78 12.37 28.52
CA THR A 58 -28.95 12.66 27.70
C THR A 58 -28.69 12.20 26.27
N ASN A 59 -29.65 11.49 25.67
CA ASN A 59 -29.56 11.05 24.28
C ASN A 59 -29.84 12.24 23.34
N ASP A 60 -28.78 12.77 22.75
CA ASP A 60 -28.77 13.94 21.86
C ASP A 60 -29.07 13.59 20.38
N GLN A 61 -29.40 12.32 20.06
CA GLN A 61 -29.75 11.87 18.70
C GLN A 61 -30.75 12.81 18.01
N ALA A 62 -31.83 13.19 18.70
CA ALA A 62 -32.87 14.05 18.13
C ALA A 62 -32.38 15.48 17.80
N ALA A 63 -31.35 15.97 18.50
CA ALA A 63 -30.73 17.27 18.19
C ALA A 63 -29.87 17.18 16.93
N PHE A 64 -29.12 16.09 16.74
CA PHE A 64 -28.40 15.84 15.49
C PHE A 64 -29.34 15.63 14.30
N THR A 65 -30.47 14.92 14.48
CA THR A 65 -31.51 14.79 13.44
C THR A 65 -32.06 16.16 13.04
N ARG A 66 -32.41 17.03 14.00
CA ARG A 66 -32.85 18.40 13.70
C ARG A 66 -31.78 19.22 12.96
N ALA A 67 -30.51 19.07 13.33
CA ALA A 67 -29.40 19.74 12.65
C ALA A 67 -29.24 19.26 11.20
N ALA A 68 -29.28 17.93 10.98
CA ALA A 68 -29.26 17.31 9.66
C ALA A 68 -30.41 17.84 8.78
N ASP A 69 -31.65 17.77 9.28
CA ASP A 69 -32.85 18.25 8.57
C ASP A 69 -32.74 19.72 8.16
N PHE A 70 -32.21 20.57 9.05
CA PHE A 70 -32.01 21.99 8.77
C PHE A 70 -31.04 22.21 7.60
N PHE A 71 -29.87 21.56 7.63
CA PHE A 71 -28.88 21.73 6.55
C PHE A 71 -29.31 21.07 5.23
N ASN A 72 -30.01 19.92 5.29
CA ASN A 72 -30.56 19.24 4.13
C ASN A 72 -31.65 20.09 3.44
N LYS A 73 -32.58 20.67 4.20
CA LYS A 73 -33.58 21.61 3.67
C LYS A 73 -32.92 22.86 3.10
N ARG A 74 -31.92 23.42 3.78
CA ARG A 74 -31.13 24.56 3.28
C ARG A 74 -30.46 24.25 1.94
N ALA A 75 -29.89 23.06 1.78
CA ALA A 75 -29.18 22.65 0.57
C ALA A 75 -30.02 22.68 -0.71
N GLN A 76 -31.34 22.52 -0.58
CA GLN A 76 -32.35 22.57 -1.65
C GLN A 76 -32.73 24.01 -2.05
N THR A 77 -32.29 25.03 -1.31
CA THR A 77 -32.58 26.45 -1.57
C THR A 77 -31.38 27.18 -2.20
N PRO A 78 -31.57 28.36 -2.82
CA PRO A 78 -30.45 29.21 -3.27
C PRO A 78 -29.49 29.58 -2.12
N ALA A 79 -30.01 29.76 -0.90
CA ALA A 79 -29.20 30.01 0.29
C ALA A 79 -28.25 28.83 0.62
N GLY A 80 -28.53 27.63 0.12
CA GLY A 80 -27.66 26.46 0.21
C GLY A 80 -26.27 26.64 -0.39
N ALA A 81 -26.09 27.59 -1.32
CA ALA A 81 -24.78 27.93 -1.90
C ALA A 81 -23.91 28.81 -0.99
N GLY A 82 -24.47 29.51 0.01
CA GLY A 82 -23.68 30.35 0.92
C GLY A 82 -22.82 29.53 1.89
N ALA A 83 -21.85 30.17 2.54
CA ALA A 83 -21.07 29.52 3.60
C ALA A 83 -21.90 29.28 4.86
N ALA A 84 -21.70 28.12 5.52
CA ALA A 84 -22.37 27.77 6.77
C ALA A 84 -21.45 27.04 7.75
N VAL A 85 -21.70 27.21 9.05
CA VAL A 85 -21.00 26.53 10.14
C VAL A 85 -22.00 25.95 11.14
N LEU A 86 -21.87 24.64 11.40
CA LEU A 86 -22.42 23.97 12.58
C LEU A 86 -21.32 23.84 13.63
N THR A 87 -21.46 24.56 14.73
CA THR A 87 -20.62 24.42 15.92
C THR A 87 -21.18 23.31 16.82
N ILE A 88 -20.30 22.42 17.28
CA ILE A 88 -20.59 21.42 18.30
C ILE A 88 -19.72 21.78 19.51
N PRO A 89 -20.28 22.46 20.54
CA PRO A 89 -19.50 22.86 21.72
C PRO A 89 -18.89 21.68 22.48
N LYS A 90 -17.97 21.97 23.40
CA LYS A 90 -17.43 20.95 24.33
C LYS A 90 -18.54 20.16 25.04
N GLY A 91 -18.32 18.88 25.22
CA GLY A 91 -19.28 17.94 25.82
C GLY A 91 -19.16 16.53 25.26
N VAL A 92 -19.87 15.62 25.92
CA VAL A 92 -20.06 14.23 25.45
C VAL A 92 -21.52 14.08 25.06
N TYR A 93 -21.77 13.97 23.76
CA TYR A 93 -23.11 13.84 23.20
C TYR A 93 -23.41 12.35 23.04
N LEU A 94 -24.29 11.83 23.90
CA LEU A 94 -24.71 10.43 23.82
C LEU A 94 -25.71 10.29 22.66
N VAL A 95 -25.50 9.34 21.76
CA VAL A 95 -26.32 9.16 20.54
C VAL A 95 -26.66 7.70 20.30
N GLY A 96 -27.50 7.44 19.31
CA GLY A 96 -27.98 6.09 19.00
C GLY A 96 -29.24 5.73 19.79
N GLN A 97 -30.29 5.40 19.06
CA GLN A 97 -31.56 4.87 19.57
C GLN A 97 -32.02 3.82 18.58
N GLN A 98 -32.32 2.61 19.05
CA GLN A 98 -32.78 1.52 18.18
C GLN A 98 -34.30 1.50 18.04
N ASP A 99 -34.75 1.21 16.83
CA ASP A 99 -36.13 0.80 16.55
C ASP A 99 -36.45 -0.59 17.16
N ALA A 100 -37.68 -1.06 16.98
CA ALA A 100 -38.10 -2.38 17.46
C ALA A 100 -37.29 -3.54 16.84
N ALA A 101 -36.80 -3.40 15.61
CA ALA A 101 -35.99 -4.40 14.91
C ALA A 101 -34.52 -4.40 15.39
N GLY A 102 -34.02 -3.29 15.92
CA GLY A 102 -32.63 -3.13 16.35
C GLY A 102 -31.80 -2.26 15.41
N ASN A 103 -32.41 -1.42 14.57
CA ASN A 103 -31.71 -0.48 13.71
C ASN A 103 -31.55 0.87 14.39
N THR A 104 -30.32 1.35 14.48
CA THR A 104 -30.01 2.74 14.84
C THR A 104 -29.97 3.59 13.58
N PRO A 105 -30.64 4.76 13.53
CA PRO A 105 -30.53 5.69 12.41
C PRO A 105 -29.15 6.39 12.41
N ASP A 106 -28.75 6.92 11.26
CA ASP A 106 -27.56 7.76 11.16
C ASP A 106 -27.66 8.96 12.13
N VAL A 107 -26.53 9.38 12.70
CA VAL A 107 -26.50 10.48 13.68
C VAL A 107 -26.61 11.82 12.95
N LEU A 108 -25.63 12.16 12.10
CA LEU A 108 -25.60 13.38 11.31
C LEU A 108 -25.58 13.06 9.80
N ARG A 109 -26.76 12.89 9.20
CA ARG A 109 -26.91 12.59 7.76
C ARG A 109 -27.06 13.85 6.91
N LEU A 110 -25.99 14.26 6.24
CA LEU A 110 -25.93 15.44 5.38
C LEU A 110 -26.01 15.04 3.91
N VAL A 111 -26.98 15.59 3.19
CA VAL A 111 -27.29 15.26 1.79
C VAL A 111 -27.32 16.55 0.96
N GLY A 112 -26.57 16.59 -0.14
CA GLY A 112 -26.50 17.73 -1.06
C GLY A 112 -25.89 19.02 -0.46
N CYS A 113 -25.37 18.94 0.76
CA CYS A 113 -24.88 20.09 1.50
C CYS A 113 -23.62 20.69 0.85
N ARG A 114 -23.60 22.03 0.78
CA ARG A 114 -22.58 22.82 0.12
C ARG A 114 -22.01 23.87 1.05
N ASN A 115 -20.69 24.09 0.97
CA ASN A 115 -19.96 25.12 1.71
C ASN A 115 -20.21 25.07 3.24
N LEU A 116 -20.25 23.86 3.81
CA LEU A 116 -20.61 23.60 5.21
C LEU A 116 -19.40 23.14 6.03
N THR A 117 -19.17 23.79 7.17
CA THR A 117 -18.21 23.31 8.19
C THR A 117 -18.97 22.75 9.40
N VAL A 118 -18.69 21.51 9.77
CA VAL A 118 -19.06 20.91 11.06
C VAL A 118 -17.81 20.94 11.94
N ALA A 119 -17.84 21.74 13.01
CA ALA A 119 -16.68 21.97 13.87
C ALA A 119 -17.01 21.65 15.33
N GLY A 120 -16.33 20.64 15.88
CA GLY A 120 -16.17 20.52 17.33
C GLY A 120 -15.13 21.52 17.85
N ALA A 121 -15.08 21.72 19.17
CA ALA A 121 -14.05 22.55 19.78
C ALA A 121 -12.66 21.91 19.59
N ASP A 122 -12.53 20.64 19.97
CA ASP A 122 -11.36 19.80 19.76
C ASP A 122 -11.71 18.31 20.03
N SER A 123 -10.91 17.38 19.51
CA SER A 123 -11.14 15.92 19.65
C SER A 123 -10.69 15.33 21.00
N ALA A 124 -10.27 16.16 21.95
CA ALA A 124 -10.08 15.79 23.36
C ALA A 124 -11.31 16.12 24.21
N THR A 125 -12.06 17.18 23.91
CA THR A 125 -13.17 17.70 24.72
C THR A 125 -14.56 17.66 24.06
N THR A 126 -14.65 17.42 22.75
CA THR A 126 -15.91 17.27 22.01
C THR A 126 -16.05 15.86 21.47
N GLU A 127 -16.95 15.06 22.05
CA GLU A 127 -17.15 13.65 21.70
C GLU A 127 -18.61 13.35 21.35
N ILE A 128 -18.82 12.69 20.21
CA ILE A 128 -20.09 12.04 19.86
C ILE A 128 -19.92 10.55 20.19
N ARG A 129 -20.73 10.02 21.11
CA ARG A 129 -20.59 8.67 21.67
C ARG A 129 -21.87 7.87 21.55
N TYR A 130 -21.79 6.70 20.95
CA TYR A 130 -22.92 5.76 20.88
C TYR A 130 -23.30 5.22 22.26
N ALA A 131 -24.60 5.06 22.50
CA ALA A 131 -25.15 4.51 23.72
C ALA A 131 -24.66 3.07 23.97
N ALA A 132 -24.59 2.67 25.24
CA ALA A 132 -24.32 1.28 25.61
C ALA A 132 -25.56 0.40 25.36
N GLY A 133 -25.35 -0.89 25.12
CA GLY A 133 -26.44 -1.87 24.99
C GLY A 133 -27.10 -1.95 23.62
N LEU A 134 -26.65 -1.16 22.63
CA LEU A 134 -27.13 -1.27 21.25
C LEU A 134 -26.79 -2.64 20.67
N ARG A 135 -27.75 -3.27 19.99
CA ARG A 135 -27.58 -4.55 19.29
C ARG A 135 -26.80 -4.36 17.99
N TYR A 136 -25.88 -5.26 17.67
CA TYR A 136 -25.13 -5.24 16.41
C TYR A 136 -24.84 -6.65 15.90
N GLY A 137 -25.25 -6.97 14.67
CA GLY A 137 -25.14 -8.33 14.08
C GLY A 137 -26.49 -8.99 13.82
N ALA A 138 -26.49 -10.31 13.63
CA ALA A 138 -27.69 -11.09 13.41
C ALA A 138 -28.38 -11.50 14.73
N PHE A 139 -29.69 -11.24 14.83
CA PHE A 139 -30.54 -11.60 15.96
C PHE A 139 -31.83 -12.26 15.45
N ASP A 140 -32.24 -13.34 16.11
CA ASP A 140 -33.52 -13.99 15.79
C ASP A 140 -34.68 -13.00 16.03
N PRO A 141 -35.57 -12.76 15.05
CA PRO A 141 -36.59 -11.72 15.16
C PRO A 141 -37.66 -12.02 16.21
N LYS A 142 -37.88 -13.29 16.57
CA LYS A 142 -38.90 -13.72 17.55
C LYS A 142 -38.35 -13.70 18.98
N THR A 143 -37.17 -14.26 19.19
CA THR A 143 -36.55 -14.44 20.51
C THR A 143 -35.62 -13.29 20.90
N ARG A 144 -35.20 -12.46 19.93
CA ARG A 144 -34.26 -11.34 20.07
C ARG A 144 -32.90 -11.74 20.66
N ARG A 145 -32.55 -13.03 20.58
CA ARG A 145 -31.25 -13.60 20.93
C ARG A 145 -30.28 -13.52 19.74
N PRO A 146 -28.96 -13.53 19.97
CA PRO A 146 -27.97 -13.68 18.90
C PRO A 146 -28.29 -14.91 18.05
N TYR A 147 -28.26 -14.75 16.72
CA TYR A 147 -28.51 -15.82 15.76
C TYR A 147 -27.27 -16.01 14.89
N GLU A 148 -26.67 -17.19 14.96
CA GLU A 148 -25.57 -17.59 14.08
C GLU A 148 -26.14 -18.47 12.96
N ALA A 149 -26.00 -18.04 11.71
CA ALA A 149 -26.55 -18.80 10.58
C ALA A 149 -25.71 -20.07 10.31
N PRO A 150 -26.32 -21.13 9.75
CA PRO A 150 -25.59 -22.36 9.38
C PRO A 150 -24.81 -22.22 8.07
N THR A 151 -25.07 -21.17 7.27
CA THR A 151 -24.37 -20.87 6.01
C THR A 151 -23.31 -19.81 6.23
N GLY A 152 -22.19 -19.87 5.50
CA GLY A 152 -21.12 -18.86 5.61
C GLY A 152 -21.52 -17.47 5.10
N MET A 153 -22.46 -17.38 4.16
CA MET A 153 -23.07 -16.13 3.72
C MET A 153 -24.48 -16.03 4.33
N PHE A 154 -24.78 -14.92 5.02
CA PHE A 154 -26.10 -14.67 5.61
C PHE A 154 -26.48 -13.18 5.62
N THR A 155 -27.62 -12.85 5.00
CA THR A 155 -28.06 -11.45 4.83
C THR A 155 -29.59 -11.25 4.89
N ASP A 156 -30.35 -12.08 5.63
CA ASP A 156 -31.81 -11.94 5.75
C ASP A 156 -32.20 -10.68 6.55
N PRO A 157 -32.77 -9.63 5.92
CA PRO A 157 -33.10 -8.34 6.55
C PRO A 157 -33.83 -8.43 7.89
N ALA A 158 -34.64 -9.47 8.11
CA ALA A 158 -35.40 -9.66 9.36
C ALA A 158 -34.50 -9.85 10.60
N TYR A 159 -33.27 -10.31 10.42
CA TYR A 159 -32.33 -10.59 11.51
C TYR A 159 -31.36 -9.41 11.79
N ALA A 160 -31.38 -8.35 10.99
CA ALA A 160 -30.39 -7.27 11.10
C ALA A 160 -30.60 -6.39 12.34
N ALA A 161 -29.56 -6.26 13.17
CA ALA A 161 -29.41 -5.14 14.10
C ALA A 161 -28.23 -4.25 13.67
N ARG A 162 -28.52 -3.00 13.33
CA ARG A 162 -27.57 -2.05 12.72
C ARG A 162 -27.17 -0.94 13.69
N GLY A 163 -25.90 -0.54 13.64
CA GLY A 163 -25.39 0.63 14.35
C GLY A 163 -25.64 1.96 13.63
N GLY A 164 -25.86 1.94 12.32
CA GLY A 164 -25.95 3.17 11.51
C GLY A 164 -24.60 3.91 11.44
N THR A 165 -24.56 5.09 10.83
CA THR A 165 -23.31 5.84 10.63
C THR A 165 -23.31 7.17 11.39
N CYS A 166 -22.18 7.52 12.02
CA CYS A 166 -22.12 8.74 12.84
C CYS A 166 -22.17 10.03 12.00
N VAL A 167 -21.46 10.09 10.87
CA VAL A 167 -21.59 11.19 9.91
C VAL A 167 -21.70 10.63 8.49
N VAL A 168 -22.78 10.97 7.79
CA VAL A 168 -22.95 10.63 6.37
C VAL A 168 -22.85 11.91 5.54
N LEU A 169 -21.98 11.91 4.54
CA LEU A 169 -21.81 12.98 3.57
C LEU A 169 -22.17 12.43 2.18
N GLN A 170 -23.41 12.66 1.73
CA GLN A 170 -23.92 12.14 0.45
C GLN A 170 -24.16 13.28 -0.54
N GLY A 171 -23.57 13.23 -1.74
CA GLY A 171 -23.74 14.28 -2.76
C GLY A 171 -23.26 15.67 -2.31
N CYS A 172 -22.36 15.73 -1.32
CA CYS A 172 -21.91 16.96 -0.69
C CYS A 172 -20.74 17.60 -1.45
N ASP A 173 -20.59 18.91 -1.32
CA ASP A 173 -19.48 19.64 -1.95
C ASP A 173 -18.90 20.76 -1.07
N ASN A 174 -17.58 20.81 -0.97
CA ASN A 174 -16.83 21.73 -0.10
C ASN A 174 -17.33 21.66 1.36
N VAL A 175 -17.22 20.46 1.95
CA VAL A 175 -17.63 20.17 3.32
C VAL A 175 -16.43 19.86 4.20
N VAL A 176 -16.36 20.49 5.37
CA VAL A 176 -15.31 20.25 6.36
C VAL A 176 -15.92 19.63 7.61
N VAL A 177 -15.35 18.54 8.12
CA VAL A 177 -15.67 17.98 9.44
C VAL A 177 -14.37 17.99 10.26
N SER A 178 -14.37 18.66 11.41
CA SER A 178 -13.14 18.79 12.20
C SER A 178 -13.32 18.93 13.70
N GLY A 179 -12.29 18.56 14.46
CA GLY A 179 -12.23 18.80 15.91
C GLY A 179 -13.19 17.93 16.72
N LEU A 180 -13.49 16.71 16.28
CA LEU A 180 -14.42 15.79 16.93
C LEU A 180 -13.76 14.47 17.29
N ARG A 181 -14.16 13.91 18.43
CA ARG A 181 -14.03 12.49 18.72
C ARG A 181 -15.33 11.79 18.35
N LEU A 182 -15.27 10.75 17.53
CA LEU A 182 -16.39 9.91 17.16
C LEU A 182 -16.16 8.53 17.78
N ASN A 183 -17.08 8.09 18.63
CA ASN A 183 -16.92 6.88 19.44
C ASN A 183 -18.11 5.93 19.24
N GLY A 184 -17.92 4.87 18.47
CA GLY A 184 -18.94 3.84 18.25
C GLY A 184 -19.22 2.93 19.46
N ASN A 185 -18.44 3.08 20.55
CA ASN A 185 -18.65 2.39 21.83
C ASN A 185 -18.74 0.85 21.72
N SER A 186 -18.02 0.25 20.75
CA SER A 186 -18.12 -1.18 20.39
C SER A 186 -17.97 -2.15 21.56
N THR A 187 -17.14 -1.82 22.55
CA THR A 187 -16.91 -2.65 23.76
C THR A 187 -18.14 -2.80 24.65
N LYS A 188 -19.20 -2.00 24.40
CA LYS A 188 -20.48 -1.99 25.13
C LYS A 188 -21.69 -2.36 24.25
N LEU A 189 -21.47 -2.87 23.03
CA LEU A 189 -22.53 -3.43 22.19
C LEU A 189 -23.00 -4.79 22.71
N VAL A 190 -24.26 -5.13 22.40
CA VAL A 190 -24.76 -6.50 22.44
C VAL A 190 -24.52 -7.10 21.06
N LEU A 191 -23.63 -8.09 20.96
CA LEU A 191 -23.32 -8.72 19.67
C LEU A 191 -24.35 -9.79 19.31
N GLY A 192 -24.76 -9.79 18.05
CA GLY A 192 -25.47 -10.88 17.39
C GLY A 192 -24.49 -11.92 16.83
N GLY A 193 -24.99 -12.83 16.01
CA GLY A 193 -24.14 -13.65 15.15
C GLY A 193 -23.67 -12.91 13.90
N HIS A 194 -23.00 -13.63 13.00
CA HIS A 194 -22.43 -13.07 11.78
C HIS A 194 -23.49 -12.48 10.83
N TRP A 195 -23.05 -11.58 9.95
CA TRP A 195 -23.84 -10.99 8.88
C TRP A 195 -22.94 -10.63 7.71
N GLY A 196 -23.31 -11.05 6.50
CA GLY A 196 -22.44 -11.06 5.33
C GLY A 196 -21.76 -12.42 5.21
N ASP A 197 -20.56 -12.42 4.64
CA ASP A 197 -19.70 -13.60 4.42
C ASP A 197 -18.72 -13.86 5.59
N THR A 198 -18.32 -12.80 6.29
CA THR A 198 -17.25 -12.83 7.30
C THR A 198 -17.51 -11.82 8.42
N GLY A 199 -17.70 -12.31 9.65
CA GLY A 199 -17.97 -11.45 10.81
C GLY A 199 -19.29 -10.69 10.67
N ILE A 200 -19.34 -9.43 11.08
CA ILE A 200 -20.52 -8.56 10.93
C ILE A 200 -20.20 -7.43 9.94
N GLN A 201 -20.93 -7.39 8.83
CA GLN A 201 -20.79 -6.43 7.72
C GLN A 201 -21.89 -5.34 7.70
N LEU A 202 -22.72 -5.26 8.75
CA LEU A 202 -23.80 -4.28 8.88
C LEU A 202 -23.26 -2.85 9.13
N PRO A 203 -23.98 -1.78 8.71
CA PRO A 203 -23.59 -0.41 8.99
C PRO A 203 -23.42 -0.14 10.50
N ALA A 204 -22.24 0.34 10.88
CA ALA A 204 -21.86 0.73 12.23
C ALA A 204 -20.58 1.59 12.18
N ASP A 205 -20.57 2.60 11.31
CA ASP A 205 -19.38 3.32 10.85
C ASP A 205 -19.21 4.70 11.47
N GLY A 206 -17.96 5.19 11.50
CA GLY A 206 -17.67 6.56 11.91
C GLY A 206 -18.12 7.58 10.87
N ILE A 207 -17.54 7.56 9.68
CA ILE A 207 -17.89 8.50 8.60
C ILE A 207 -18.08 7.75 7.28
N PHE A 208 -19.20 7.98 6.61
CA PHE A 208 -19.44 7.52 5.24
C PHE A 208 -19.47 8.71 4.28
N VAL A 209 -18.66 8.67 3.24
CA VAL A 209 -18.61 9.69 2.17
C VAL A 209 -19.03 9.02 0.87
N SER A 210 -20.11 9.52 0.26
CA SER A 210 -20.56 9.04 -1.05
C SER A 210 -20.96 10.17 -1.99
N ASP A 211 -20.69 9.94 -3.27
CA ASP A 211 -20.86 10.85 -4.41
C ASP A 211 -20.51 12.34 -4.13
N SER A 212 -19.49 12.57 -3.30
CA SER A 212 -19.15 13.89 -2.76
C SER A 212 -17.81 14.42 -3.27
N ARG A 213 -17.63 15.74 -3.30
CA ARG A 213 -16.38 16.42 -3.70
C ARG A 213 -15.89 17.41 -2.65
N ARG A 214 -14.59 17.74 -2.67
CA ARG A 214 -13.94 18.73 -1.79
C ARG A 214 -14.25 18.49 -0.30
N VAL A 215 -14.23 17.24 0.13
CA VAL A 215 -14.47 16.86 1.52
C VAL A 215 -13.16 16.91 2.30
N SER A 216 -13.17 17.55 3.47
CA SER A 216 -12.01 17.66 4.38
C SER A 216 -12.36 17.12 5.76
N LEU A 217 -11.77 15.99 6.14
CA LEU A 217 -11.90 15.39 7.47
C LEU A 217 -10.59 15.64 8.25
N ARG A 218 -10.63 16.48 9.30
CA ARG A 218 -9.40 17.04 9.91
C ARG A 218 -9.39 17.01 11.44
N ARG A 219 -8.26 16.63 12.06
CA ARG A 219 -8.10 16.62 13.54
C ARG A 219 -9.22 15.82 14.23
N LEU A 220 -9.47 14.61 13.73
CA LEU A 220 -10.53 13.72 14.21
C LEU A 220 -9.94 12.53 14.97
N ALA A 221 -10.67 12.02 15.96
CA ALA A 221 -10.37 10.76 16.62
C ALA A 221 -11.58 9.83 16.49
N LEU A 222 -11.53 8.89 15.54
CA LEU A 222 -12.58 7.92 15.27
C LEU A 222 -12.18 6.58 15.90
N HIS A 223 -13.03 6.02 16.77
CA HIS A 223 -12.68 4.75 17.39
C HIS A 223 -13.87 3.92 17.86
N HIS A 224 -13.61 2.64 18.04
CA HIS A 224 -14.56 1.68 18.60
C HIS A 224 -15.86 1.61 17.79
N PHE A 225 -15.79 1.75 16.46
CA PHE A 225 -16.90 1.50 15.56
C PHE A 225 -17.13 0.01 15.33
N GLY A 226 -18.37 -0.38 15.05
CA GLY A 226 -18.75 -1.78 14.87
C GLY A 226 -18.24 -2.34 13.53
N ARG A 227 -18.18 -1.49 12.51
CA ARG A 227 -17.63 -1.77 11.19
C ARG A 227 -16.41 -0.89 10.92
N ASP A 228 -16.53 0.17 10.11
CA ASP A 228 -15.37 0.94 9.65
C ASP A 228 -15.20 2.28 10.37
N GLY A 229 -13.97 2.78 10.45
CA GLY A 229 -13.72 4.15 10.90
C GLY A 229 -14.23 5.17 9.89
N ILE A 230 -13.83 5.01 8.63
CA ILE A 230 -14.25 5.83 7.49
C ILE A 230 -14.48 4.90 6.29
N GLN A 231 -15.54 5.09 5.52
CA GLN A 231 -15.71 4.49 4.20
C GLN A 231 -15.93 5.59 3.15
N VAL A 232 -15.22 5.52 2.03
CA VAL A 232 -15.36 6.41 0.87
C VAL A 232 -15.83 5.60 -0.33
N LEU A 233 -17.08 5.84 -0.77
CA LEU A 233 -17.77 5.18 -1.88
C LEU A 233 -18.37 6.24 -2.82
N ASN A 234 -17.51 6.87 -3.62
CA ASN A 234 -17.90 7.77 -4.69
C ASN A 234 -17.96 7.01 -6.03
N HIS A 235 -19.05 7.21 -6.79
CA HIS A 235 -19.21 6.72 -8.16
C HIS A 235 -19.08 7.87 -9.17
N LEU A 236 -18.39 8.95 -8.80
CA LEU A 236 -18.29 10.17 -9.60
C LEU A 236 -17.35 9.98 -10.79
N ALA A 237 -16.12 9.52 -10.55
CA ALA A 237 -15.19 9.12 -11.60
C ALA A 237 -15.75 7.94 -12.42
N LYS A 238 -15.69 8.04 -13.75
CA LYS A 238 -16.26 7.03 -14.66
C LYS A 238 -15.23 6.06 -15.25
N SER A 239 -13.94 6.32 -15.06
CA SER A 239 -12.84 5.43 -15.43
C SER A 239 -11.58 5.75 -14.62
N LEU A 240 -10.55 4.90 -14.73
CA LEU A 240 -9.23 5.16 -14.13
C LEU A 240 -8.52 6.41 -14.68
N ASP A 241 -8.95 6.88 -15.85
CA ASP A 241 -8.38 8.02 -16.56
C ASP A 241 -9.29 9.28 -16.50
N ASP A 242 -10.30 9.27 -15.64
CA ASP A 242 -11.15 10.43 -15.41
C ASP A 242 -10.30 11.62 -14.90
N PRO A 243 -10.25 12.75 -15.63
CA PRO A 243 -9.45 13.91 -15.23
C PRO A 243 -10.05 14.64 -14.02
N GLN A 244 -11.33 14.41 -13.69
CA GLN A 244 -11.95 15.03 -12.54
C GLN A 244 -11.51 14.36 -11.25
N ARG A 245 -10.79 15.10 -10.41
CA ARG A 245 -10.49 14.70 -9.04
C ARG A 245 -11.55 15.23 -8.09
N GLU A 246 -12.00 14.35 -7.21
CA GLU A 246 -13.03 14.59 -6.21
C GLU A 246 -12.46 15.32 -4.98
N ALA A 247 -11.13 15.30 -4.80
CA ALA A 247 -10.40 16.06 -3.77
C ALA A 247 -10.89 15.76 -2.33
N ILE A 248 -10.80 14.49 -1.95
CA ILE A 248 -11.08 14.02 -0.59
C ILE A 248 -9.80 14.11 0.26
N LEU A 249 -9.82 14.85 1.36
CA LEU A 249 -8.67 15.05 2.25
C LEU A 249 -8.95 14.50 3.65
N LEU A 250 -8.08 13.60 4.12
CA LEU A 250 -7.99 13.14 5.50
C LEU A 250 -6.69 13.72 6.09
N GLU A 251 -6.76 14.46 7.20
CA GLU A 251 -5.60 15.19 7.73
C GLU A 251 -5.52 15.16 9.25
N ASN A 252 -4.37 14.71 9.78
CA ASN A 252 -4.07 14.66 11.22
C ASN A 252 -5.18 13.94 12.02
N LEU A 253 -5.63 12.76 11.58
CA LEU A 253 -6.69 11.98 12.24
C LEU A 253 -6.26 10.56 12.63
N THR A 254 -7.01 9.96 13.55
CA THR A 254 -6.84 8.57 13.97
C THR A 254 -8.13 7.77 13.78
N CYS A 255 -8.01 6.57 13.22
CA CYS A 255 -9.02 5.52 13.19
C CYS A 255 -8.45 4.32 13.96
N THR A 256 -9.03 3.97 15.10
CA THR A 256 -8.51 2.88 15.96
C THR A 256 -9.57 2.02 16.61
N TYR A 257 -9.28 0.74 16.86
CA TYR A 257 -10.18 -0.17 17.57
C TYR A 257 -11.56 -0.38 16.92
N ASN A 258 -11.68 -0.14 15.62
CA ASN A 258 -12.88 -0.43 14.84
C ASN A 258 -12.96 -1.93 14.49
N GLY A 259 -14.16 -2.46 14.23
CA GLY A 259 -14.38 -3.89 14.02
C GLY A 259 -13.87 -4.43 12.68
N ARG A 260 -14.07 -3.70 11.57
CA ARG A 260 -13.77 -4.19 10.21
C ARG A 260 -12.56 -3.51 9.57
N GLN A 261 -12.56 -2.18 9.43
CA GLN A 261 -11.40 -1.45 8.87
C GLN A 261 -11.16 -0.10 9.57
N GLY A 262 -9.94 0.43 9.45
CA GLY A 262 -9.64 1.81 9.79
C GLY A 262 -10.20 2.78 8.74
N LEU A 263 -9.97 2.49 7.46
CA LEU A 263 -10.53 3.20 6.31
C LEU A 263 -10.78 2.24 5.13
N SER A 264 -11.98 2.28 4.57
CA SER A 264 -12.37 1.64 3.31
C SER A 264 -12.29 2.65 2.16
N VAL A 265 -11.55 2.33 1.11
CA VAL A 265 -11.47 3.13 -0.12
C VAL A 265 -12.09 2.34 -1.26
N THR A 266 -13.40 2.53 -1.43
CA THR A 266 -14.25 1.67 -2.29
C THR A 266 -14.63 2.29 -3.63
N GLY A 267 -14.57 3.62 -3.72
CA GLY A 267 -14.61 4.37 -4.97
C GLY A 267 -14.18 5.81 -4.70
N VAL A 268 -13.16 6.30 -5.41
CA VAL A 268 -12.68 7.70 -5.34
C VAL A 268 -11.64 7.98 -6.44
N SER A 269 -11.71 9.16 -7.08
CA SER A 269 -10.55 9.74 -7.78
C SER A 269 -9.98 10.93 -7.02
N GLY A 270 -8.79 10.80 -6.43
CA GLY A 270 -8.09 11.89 -5.75
C GLY A 270 -8.38 11.98 -4.24
N LEU A 271 -8.14 10.89 -3.52
CA LEU A 271 -8.06 10.87 -2.05
C LEU A 271 -6.63 11.15 -1.58
N ARG A 272 -6.46 11.97 -0.53
CA ARG A 272 -5.17 12.18 0.15
C ARG A 272 -5.35 12.04 1.65
N ALA A 273 -4.58 11.16 2.27
CA ALA A 273 -4.46 11.03 3.73
C ALA A 273 -3.07 11.51 4.18
N VAL A 274 -3.02 12.43 5.14
CA VAL A 274 -1.77 13.07 5.61
C VAL A 274 -1.68 12.97 7.12
N ASN A 275 -0.54 12.46 7.63
CA ASN A 275 -0.27 12.28 9.07
C ASN A 275 -1.40 11.51 9.80
N CYS A 276 -1.97 10.49 9.15
CA CYS A 276 -3.10 9.73 9.68
C CYS A 276 -2.67 8.39 10.30
N SER A 277 -3.45 7.85 11.22
CA SER A 277 -3.25 6.51 11.79
C SER A 277 -4.47 5.64 11.60
N PHE A 278 -4.31 4.48 10.97
CA PHE A 278 -5.33 3.45 10.74
C PHE A 278 -4.83 2.14 11.38
N SER A 279 -4.98 2.04 12.70
CA SER A 279 -4.23 1.10 13.54
C SER A 279 -5.10 0.45 14.62
N HIS A 280 -4.77 -0.75 15.06
CA HIS A 280 -5.53 -1.50 16.07
C HIS A 280 -6.98 -1.87 15.66
N THR A 281 -7.31 -1.92 14.36
CA THR A 281 -8.55 -2.55 13.88
C THR A 281 -8.62 -4.00 14.39
N GLY A 282 -9.82 -4.47 14.77
CA GLY A 282 -10.04 -5.83 15.26
C GLY A 282 -9.48 -6.11 16.66
N ARG A 283 -9.10 -5.06 17.42
CA ARG A 283 -8.50 -5.21 18.77
C ARG A 283 -9.45 -4.87 19.93
N ALA A 284 -10.64 -4.34 19.67
CA ALA A 284 -11.61 -3.98 20.71
C ALA A 284 -12.26 -5.24 21.32
N VAL A 285 -12.00 -5.53 22.60
CA VAL A 285 -12.66 -6.65 23.30
C VAL A 285 -14.05 -6.21 23.80
N VAL A 286 -15.08 -6.97 23.43
CA VAL A 286 -16.45 -6.74 23.92
C VAL A 286 -16.62 -7.47 25.25
N ALA A 287 -16.86 -6.70 26.32
CA ALA A 287 -16.85 -7.22 27.69
C ALA A 287 -17.88 -8.34 27.93
N ALA A 288 -19.01 -8.31 27.23
CA ALA A 288 -20.08 -9.32 27.36
C ALA A 288 -19.72 -10.69 26.73
N THR A 289 -18.74 -10.75 25.82
CA THR A 289 -18.34 -11.99 25.13
C THR A 289 -16.91 -12.42 25.43
N GLY A 290 -16.08 -11.52 25.98
CA GLY A 290 -14.64 -11.73 26.15
C GLY A 290 -13.85 -11.80 24.84
N LYS A 291 -14.49 -11.60 23.69
CA LYS A 291 -13.90 -11.71 22.35
C LYS A 291 -13.60 -10.35 21.75
N ALA A 292 -12.58 -10.28 20.90
CA ALA A 292 -12.37 -9.13 20.04
C ALA A 292 -13.50 -9.01 19.00
N LEU A 293 -14.04 -7.82 18.80
CA LEU A 293 -14.89 -7.52 17.66
C LEU A 293 -13.99 -7.35 16.42
N SER A 294 -14.05 -8.31 15.51
CA SER A 294 -13.24 -8.36 14.28
C SER A 294 -14.07 -8.93 13.14
N SER A 295 -14.23 -8.18 12.04
CA SER A 295 -14.80 -8.65 10.78
C SER A 295 -13.70 -8.60 9.71
N SER A 296 -13.64 -9.56 8.80
CA SER A 296 -12.61 -9.55 7.75
C SER A 296 -12.79 -8.34 6.81
N PRO A 297 -11.69 -7.79 6.26
CA PRO A 297 -10.31 -8.21 6.44
C PRO A 297 -9.62 -7.66 7.69
N SER A 298 -10.35 -7.02 8.63
CA SER A 298 -9.81 -6.51 9.90
C SER A 298 -8.61 -5.56 9.74
N ALA A 299 -8.64 -4.77 8.66
CA ALA A 299 -7.47 -4.09 8.11
C ALA A 299 -7.24 -2.67 8.68
N GLY A 300 -6.03 -2.16 8.51
CA GLY A 300 -5.77 -0.73 8.70
C GLY A 300 -6.47 0.07 7.62
N VAL A 301 -6.06 -0.15 6.37
CA VAL A 301 -6.74 0.38 5.18
C VAL A 301 -7.03 -0.73 4.20
N ASP A 302 -8.22 -0.66 3.61
CA ASP A 302 -8.64 -1.49 2.49
C ASP A 302 -8.86 -0.63 1.25
N LEU A 303 -8.39 -1.10 0.11
CA LEU A 303 -8.69 -0.57 -1.20
C LEU A 303 -9.45 -1.66 -1.97
N GLU A 304 -10.77 -1.71 -1.74
CA GLU A 304 -11.73 -2.69 -2.26
C GLU A 304 -12.65 -1.99 -3.29
N PRO A 305 -12.34 -1.95 -4.62
CA PRO A 305 -13.17 -1.24 -5.60
C PRO A 305 -14.55 -1.89 -5.86
N GLU A 306 -15.48 -1.72 -4.92
CA GLU A 306 -16.83 -2.28 -4.92
C GLU A 306 -17.79 -1.50 -5.85
N GLY A 307 -17.57 -1.63 -7.16
CA GLY A 307 -18.39 -0.94 -8.18
C GLY A 307 -17.97 0.52 -8.47
N GLY A 308 -17.04 1.07 -7.69
CA GLY A 308 -16.31 2.29 -8.00
C GLY A 308 -14.97 2.04 -8.72
N VAL A 309 -14.27 3.13 -9.04
CA VAL A 309 -12.84 3.11 -9.41
C VAL A 309 -12.01 3.82 -8.35
N VAL A 310 -10.79 3.36 -8.11
CA VAL A 310 -9.91 3.91 -7.06
C VAL A 310 -8.63 4.47 -7.67
N ALA A 311 -8.64 5.77 -7.96
CA ALA A 311 -7.59 6.46 -8.70
C ALA A 311 -6.96 7.61 -7.91
N ASN A 312 -5.69 7.91 -8.19
CA ASN A 312 -4.98 9.09 -7.67
C ASN A 312 -4.96 9.18 -6.12
N VAL A 313 -4.87 8.03 -5.44
CA VAL A 313 -4.89 7.95 -3.97
C VAL A 313 -3.50 8.16 -3.38
N ARG A 314 -3.40 8.90 -2.28
CA ARG A 314 -2.13 9.15 -1.57
C ARG A 314 -2.24 8.96 -0.07
N PHE A 315 -1.26 8.28 0.52
CA PHE A 315 -1.03 8.18 1.96
C PHE A 315 0.35 8.76 2.27
N GLU A 316 0.42 9.80 3.09
CA GLU A 316 1.63 10.57 3.36
C GLU A 316 1.86 10.62 4.88
N ASN A 317 3.00 10.07 5.34
CA ASN A 317 3.38 9.96 6.76
C ASN A 317 2.33 9.22 7.62
N CYS A 318 1.67 8.21 7.04
CA CYS A 318 0.61 7.46 7.70
C CYS A 318 1.13 6.26 8.51
N ARG A 319 0.28 5.73 9.40
CA ARG A 319 0.57 4.56 10.25
C ARG A 319 -0.50 3.49 10.10
N PHE A 320 -0.08 2.25 9.82
CA PHE A 320 -0.93 1.08 9.65
C PHE A 320 -0.39 -0.03 10.57
N VAL A 321 -0.69 0.05 11.88
CA VAL A 321 0.05 -0.68 12.92
C VAL A 321 -0.87 -1.59 13.74
N ASN A 322 -0.45 -2.85 13.93
CA ASN A 322 -1.06 -3.79 14.88
C ASN A 322 -2.59 -3.96 14.71
N ASN A 323 -3.05 -3.96 13.46
CA ASN A 323 -4.38 -4.42 13.10
C ASN A 323 -4.46 -5.94 13.27
N ALA A 324 -5.64 -6.49 13.53
CA ALA A 324 -5.84 -7.93 13.65
C ALA A 324 -5.63 -8.64 12.31
N GLY A 325 -6.10 -8.01 11.23
CA GLY A 325 -5.79 -8.36 9.86
C GLY A 325 -4.71 -7.46 9.25
N VAL A 326 -4.77 -7.29 7.92
CA VAL A 326 -3.68 -6.70 7.12
C VAL A 326 -3.46 -5.22 7.46
N GLY A 327 -2.21 -4.74 7.42
CA GLY A 327 -1.91 -3.31 7.58
C GLY A 327 -2.53 -2.46 6.47
N LEU A 328 -2.22 -2.79 5.22
CA LEU A 328 -2.84 -2.24 4.00
C LEU A 328 -3.18 -3.39 3.04
N VAL A 329 -4.44 -3.56 2.68
CA VAL A 329 -4.89 -4.54 1.67
C VAL A 329 -5.45 -3.83 0.45
N ALA A 330 -5.17 -4.39 -0.73
CA ALA A 330 -5.69 -3.98 -2.02
C ALA A 330 -5.80 -5.22 -2.91
N ASP A 331 -6.85 -6.01 -2.69
CA ASP A 331 -7.00 -7.31 -3.33
C ASP A 331 -7.80 -7.27 -4.65
N ARG A 332 -7.51 -8.25 -5.50
CA ARG A 332 -8.15 -8.53 -6.78
C ARG A 332 -8.49 -10.01 -6.77
N GLY A 333 -9.71 -10.33 -6.32
CA GLY A 333 -10.14 -11.69 -6.02
C GLY A 333 -10.03 -12.70 -7.18
N ASN A 334 -9.90 -12.24 -8.44
CA ASN A 334 -9.35 -13.06 -9.52
C ASN A 334 -8.81 -12.22 -10.71
N ASP A 335 -7.98 -12.86 -11.53
CA ASP A 335 -7.39 -12.27 -12.74
C ASP A 335 -8.40 -11.79 -13.80
N SER A 336 -9.65 -12.27 -13.81
CA SER A 336 -10.68 -11.84 -14.79
C SER A 336 -11.39 -10.54 -14.41
N GLN A 337 -11.35 -10.13 -13.13
CA GLN A 337 -11.81 -8.80 -12.73
C GLN A 337 -10.95 -7.73 -13.44
N PRO A 338 -11.54 -6.63 -13.93
CA PRO A 338 -10.75 -5.57 -14.56
C PRO A 338 -9.84 -4.86 -13.54
N ASN A 339 -8.78 -4.21 -14.03
CA ASN A 339 -7.99 -3.30 -13.21
C ASN A 339 -8.90 -2.17 -12.70
N ALA A 340 -9.02 -2.02 -11.38
CA ALA A 340 -9.90 -1.02 -10.76
C ALA A 340 -9.13 0.01 -9.90
N THR A 341 -7.80 -0.04 -9.90
CA THR A 341 -6.92 0.90 -9.20
C THR A 341 -5.90 1.57 -10.15
N LYS A 342 -5.53 2.82 -9.87
CA LYS A 342 -4.45 3.53 -10.60
C LYS A 342 -3.81 4.64 -9.75
N ASN A 343 -2.49 4.80 -9.87
CA ASN A 343 -1.74 5.90 -9.25
C ASN A 343 -2.00 6.00 -7.73
N VAL A 344 -1.75 4.89 -7.02
CA VAL A 344 -1.81 4.81 -5.56
C VAL A 344 -0.40 4.99 -5.01
N VAL A 345 -0.18 5.99 -4.15
CA VAL A 345 1.13 6.29 -3.57
C VAL A 345 1.09 6.20 -2.05
N VAL A 346 2.02 5.44 -1.47
CA VAL A 346 2.27 5.39 -0.02
C VAL A 346 3.66 5.96 0.23
N ALA A 347 3.74 7.05 0.98
CA ALA A 347 4.96 7.85 1.17
C ALA A 347 5.26 8.07 2.65
N GLY A 348 6.54 7.93 3.06
CA GLY A 348 7.01 8.25 4.41
C GLY A 348 6.35 7.45 5.55
N SER A 349 5.64 6.37 5.22
CA SER A 349 4.66 5.73 6.11
C SER A 349 5.24 4.51 6.84
N LEU A 350 4.61 4.13 7.95
CA LEU A 350 4.93 2.93 8.72
C LEU A 350 3.78 1.93 8.61
N ILE A 351 4.08 0.73 8.09
CA ILE A 351 3.18 -0.41 8.03
C ILE A 351 3.77 -1.50 8.94
N TRP A 352 3.02 -2.01 9.91
CA TRP A 352 3.51 -2.99 10.89
C TRP A 352 2.47 -4.07 11.19
N GLY A 353 2.70 -5.28 10.65
CA GLY A 353 1.85 -6.45 10.83
C GLY A 353 2.45 -7.48 11.81
N PRO A 354 1.97 -7.56 13.07
CA PRO A 354 2.44 -8.55 14.04
C PRO A 354 1.58 -9.83 14.09
N THR A 355 0.30 -9.79 13.68
CA THR A 355 -0.60 -10.97 13.63
C THR A 355 -1.05 -11.37 12.24
N ASN A 356 -0.77 -10.54 11.24
CA ASN A 356 -1.15 -10.74 9.84
C ASN A 356 -0.21 -9.91 8.95
N TRP A 357 -0.32 -10.03 7.64
CA TRP A 357 0.53 -9.36 6.65
C TRP A 357 0.63 -7.84 6.87
N SER A 358 1.82 -7.28 6.70
CA SER A 358 2.01 -5.83 6.68
C SER A 358 1.19 -5.22 5.55
N ALA A 359 1.36 -5.72 4.33
CA ALA A 359 0.51 -5.34 3.21
C ALA A 359 0.30 -6.48 2.22
N TRP A 360 -0.89 -6.52 1.63
CA TRP A 360 -1.32 -7.45 0.59
C TRP A 360 -1.77 -6.62 -0.61
N VAL A 361 -1.07 -6.71 -1.74
CA VAL A 361 -1.36 -5.87 -2.91
C VAL A 361 -1.31 -6.72 -4.19
N THR A 362 -2.48 -7.02 -4.74
CA THR A 362 -2.62 -7.70 -6.06
C THR A 362 -3.22 -6.75 -7.12
N GLN A 363 -3.84 -5.65 -6.67
CA GLN A 363 -4.29 -4.53 -7.51
C GLN A 363 -3.12 -3.67 -8.05
N PRO A 364 -3.20 -3.12 -9.28
CA PRO A 364 -2.12 -2.37 -9.92
C PRO A 364 -1.97 -0.90 -9.50
N GLY A 365 -0.88 -0.28 -9.92
CA GLY A 365 -0.64 1.16 -9.84
C GLY A 365 -0.03 1.66 -8.53
N PHE A 366 0.54 0.76 -7.72
CA PHE A 366 1.09 1.07 -6.39
C PHE A 366 2.56 1.49 -6.42
N LEU A 367 2.85 2.64 -5.79
CA LEU A 367 4.19 3.12 -5.49
C LEU A 367 4.36 3.33 -3.98
N PHE A 368 5.26 2.58 -3.37
CA PHE A 368 5.75 2.80 -2.01
C PHE A 368 7.07 3.59 -2.08
N THR A 369 7.16 4.70 -1.36
CA THR A 369 8.38 5.51 -1.27
C THR A 369 8.71 5.87 0.18
N ASP A 370 9.97 5.70 0.59
CA ASP A 370 10.47 6.09 1.93
C ASP A 370 9.69 5.44 3.09
N CYS A 371 9.13 4.25 2.84
CA CYS A 371 8.27 3.54 3.80
C CYS A 371 9.05 2.53 4.64
N ARG A 372 8.51 2.20 5.82
CA ARG A 372 8.96 1.10 6.68
C ARG A 372 7.86 0.04 6.73
N LEU A 373 8.20 -1.18 6.35
CA LEU A 373 7.34 -2.34 6.34
C LEU A 373 7.91 -3.34 7.35
N TYR A 374 7.22 -3.49 8.48
CA TYR A 374 7.66 -4.28 9.62
C TYR A 374 6.81 -5.55 9.73
N GLY A 375 7.37 -6.69 9.32
CA GLY A 375 6.63 -7.90 8.96
C GLY A 375 6.35 -7.99 7.46
N ALA A 376 5.89 -9.16 7.02
CA ALA A 376 5.82 -9.56 5.62
C ALA A 376 4.94 -8.67 4.73
N PHE A 377 5.50 -8.18 3.63
CA PHE A 377 4.75 -7.76 2.43
C PHE A 377 4.44 -8.99 1.56
N VAL A 378 3.22 -9.11 1.03
CA VAL A 378 2.81 -10.25 0.17
C VAL A 378 2.29 -9.87 -1.22
N HIS A 379 2.55 -10.75 -2.18
CA HIS A 379 2.22 -10.69 -3.60
C HIS A 379 2.90 -9.54 -4.35
N GLY A 380 2.17 -8.52 -4.76
CA GLY A 380 2.47 -7.69 -5.93
C GLY A 380 1.47 -7.99 -7.05
N CYS A 381 1.30 -7.04 -7.97
CA CYS A 381 0.24 -7.08 -8.98
C CYS A 381 0.66 -7.71 -10.31
N LYS A 382 -0.33 -8.27 -11.02
CA LYS A 382 -0.19 -8.80 -12.38
C LYS A 382 -0.26 -7.68 -13.42
N ALA A 383 0.72 -6.77 -13.38
CA ALA A 383 0.74 -5.59 -14.23
C ALA A 383 0.93 -5.89 -15.72
N THR A 384 0.21 -5.16 -16.56
CA THR A 384 0.38 -5.16 -18.02
C THR A 384 1.62 -4.36 -18.42
N THR A 385 1.93 -3.28 -17.68
CA THR A 385 3.08 -2.40 -17.92
C THR A 385 3.91 -2.14 -16.65
N ALA A 386 5.17 -1.77 -16.81
CA ALA A 386 6.04 -1.41 -15.69
C ALA A 386 5.58 -0.18 -14.88
N ALA A 387 4.70 0.66 -15.44
CA ALA A 387 4.12 1.81 -14.72
C ALA A 387 3.01 1.40 -13.74
N GLU A 388 2.28 0.32 -14.07
CA GLU A 388 1.21 -0.29 -13.27
C GLU A 388 1.74 -1.29 -12.22
N ALA A 389 3.02 -1.65 -12.28
CA ALA A 389 3.64 -2.56 -11.34
C ALA A 389 3.61 -2.04 -9.90
N THR A 390 3.65 -2.94 -8.93
CA THR A 390 3.98 -2.63 -7.54
C THR A 390 5.46 -2.24 -7.46
N ARG A 391 5.75 -1.03 -6.99
CA ARG A 391 7.11 -0.46 -6.99
C ARG A 391 7.49 0.08 -5.62
N PHE A 392 8.75 -0.12 -5.24
CA PHE A 392 9.32 0.35 -3.97
C PHE A 392 10.55 1.21 -4.24
N VAL A 393 10.63 2.34 -3.54
CA VAL A 393 11.75 3.30 -3.63
C VAL A 393 12.19 3.68 -2.21
N ARG A 394 13.46 3.49 -1.86
CA ARG A 394 14.03 3.80 -0.53
C ARG A 394 13.23 3.24 0.66
N CYS A 395 12.58 2.09 0.46
CA CYS A 395 11.79 1.44 1.50
C CYS A 395 12.67 0.51 2.35
N THR A 396 12.31 0.33 3.62
CA THR A 396 12.93 -0.65 4.52
C THR A 396 11.93 -1.75 4.86
N PHE A 397 12.32 -3.00 4.59
CA PHE A 397 11.64 -4.21 5.02
C PHE A 397 12.44 -4.79 6.20
N GLU A 398 11.77 -5.05 7.32
CA GLU A 398 12.41 -5.50 8.58
C GLU A 398 11.43 -6.45 9.30
N ASP A 399 11.92 -7.51 9.92
CA ASP A 399 11.13 -8.43 10.75
C ASP A 399 10.96 -7.94 12.20
N ARG A 400 10.83 -6.62 12.36
CA ARG A 400 10.92 -5.94 13.66
C ARG A 400 9.82 -6.38 14.63
N PRO A 401 10.16 -6.87 15.84
CA PRO A 401 9.18 -7.32 16.81
C PRO A 401 8.38 -6.15 17.40
N TYR A 402 7.06 -6.29 17.46
CA TYR A 402 6.14 -5.32 18.04
C TYR A 402 5.88 -5.66 19.51
N HIS A 403 6.41 -4.85 20.44
CA HIS A 403 6.23 -5.05 21.89
C HIS A 403 6.61 -6.47 22.37
N GLY A 404 7.67 -7.05 21.80
CA GLY A 404 8.13 -8.42 22.08
C GLY A 404 7.45 -9.51 21.25
N GLN A 405 6.32 -9.23 20.59
CA GLN A 405 5.73 -10.14 19.61
C GLN A 405 6.55 -10.12 18.30
N PRO A 406 6.95 -11.28 17.74
CA PRO A 406 7.59 -11.34 16.43
C PRO A 406 6.74 -10.67 15.34
N ALA A 407 7.38 -10.15 14.30
CA ALA A 407 6.67 -9.69 13.11
C ALA A 407 6.06 -10.88 12.36
N TYR A 408 4.92 -10.68 11.68
CA TYR A 408 4.23 -11.77 11.01
C TYR A 408 4.92 -12.17 9.70
N GLY A 409 5.01 -13.48 9.46
CA GLY A 409 5.48 -14.10 8.21
C GLY A 409 6.94 -14.54 8.20
N SER A 410 7.21 -15.63 7.46
CA SER A 410 8.55 -16.24 7.34
C SER A 410 9.54 -15.45 6.49
N PHE A 411 9.07 -14.41 5.77
CA PHE A 411 9.87 -13.56 4.89
C PHE A 411 9.49 -12.09 5.06
N THR A 412 10.44 -11.16 5.02
CA THR A 412 10.09 -9.71 5.00
C THR A 412 9.39 -9.29 3.71
N MET A 413 9.62 -10.00 2.61
CA MET A 413 8.93 -9.88 1.33
C MET A 413 8.66 -11.27 0.75
N HIS A 414 7.40 -11.54 0.42
CA HIS A 414 6.94 -12.78 -0.21
C HIS A 414 6.12 -12.45 -1.46
N SER A 415 6.74 -12.54 -2.63
CA SER A 415 6.09 -12.43 -3.93
C SER A 415 6.10 -13.76 -4.68
N ASP A 416 4.99 -14.05 -5.32
CA ASP A 416 4.69 -15.27 -6.04
C ASP A 416 4.27 -14.98 -7.49
N ALA A 417 3.60 -15.94 -8.11
CA ALA A 417 3.16 -15.89 -9.50
C ALA A 417 2.17 -14.76 -9.84
N HIS A 418 1.73 -13.93 -8.89
CA HIS A 418 0.92 -12.76 -9.19
C HIS A 418 1.74 -11.58 -9.74
N ALA A 419 3.02 -11.43 -9.37
CA ALA A 419 3.78 -10.22 -9.70
C ALA A 419 4.32 -10.16 -11.14
N ARG A 420 4.16 -8.99 -11.79
CA ARG A 420 4.85 -8.62 -13.03
C ARG A 420 5.46 -7.22 -12.93
N TYR A 421 6.67 -7.06 -13.47
CA TYR A 421 7.50 -5.85 -13.47
C TYR A 421 7.78 -5.25 -12.08
N MET A 422 7.61 -6.04 -11.02
CA MET A 422 7.79 -5.61 -9.64
C MET A 422 9.24 -5.15 -9.42
N SER A 423 9.41 -4.01 -8.77
CA SER A 423 10.74 -3.39 -8.64
C SER A 423 11.00 -2.74 -7.29
N PHE A 424 12.27 -2.81 -6.89
CA PHE A 424 12.80 -2.29 -5.64
C PHE A 424 14.03 -1.44 -5.98
N THR A 425 13.98 -0.15 -5.67
CA THR A 425 15.06 0.81 -5.92
C THR A 425 15.56 1.37 -4.60
N ASP A 426 16.85 1.24 -4.33
CA ASP A 426 17.54 1.74 -3.13
C ASP A 426 16.89 1.28 -1.81
N CYS A 427 16.24 0.11 -1.82
CA CYS A 427 15.57 -0.46 -0.66
C CYS A 427 16.52 -1.30 0.21
N ARG A 428 16.15 -1.46 1.47
CA ARG A 428 16.88 -2.22 2.49
C ARG A 428 16.00 -3.36 3.00
N PHE A 429 16.53 -4.57 3.01
CA PHE A 429 15.92 -5.75 3.62
C PHE A 429 16.75 -6.15 4.83
N VAL A 430 16.12 -6.29 6.00
CA VAL A 430 16.78 -6.59 7.28
C VAL A 430 16.10 -7.79 7.92
N GLY A 431 16.87 -8.82 8.23
CA GLY A 431 16.39 -10.03 8.87
C GLY A 431 17.14 -10.23 10.17
N THR A 432 16.40 -10.28 11.27
CA THR A 432 16.89 -10.57 12.62
C THR A 432 16.45 -11.95 13.10
N HIS A 433 15.35 -12.47 12.56
CA HIS A 433 14.69 -13.74 12.91
C HIS A 433 14.08 -14.49 11.69
N SER A 434 13.64 -13.78 10.65
CA SER A 434 13.01 -14.32 9.43
C SER A 434 13.93 -14.16 8.21
N TYR A 435 13.74 -15.00 7.19
CA TYR A 435 14.42 -14.80 5.91
C TYR A 435 13.98 -13.49 5.23
N LEU A 436 14.76 -12.99 4.27
CA LEU A 436 14.49 -11.68 3.68
C LEU A 436 13.44 -11.74 2.58
N ALA A 437 13.64 -12.64 1.62
CA ALA A 437 12.91 -12.62 0.36
C ALA A 437 12.52 -14.03 -0.11
N TRP A 438 11.25 -14.17 -0.48
CA TRP A 438 10.74 -15.23 -1.33
C TRP A 438 10.13 -14.57 -2.56
N ALA A 439 10.79 -14.70 -3.71
CA ALA A 439 10.43 -14.07 -4.96
C ALA A 439 10.45 -15.15 -6.05
N ILE A 440 9.27 -15.62 -6.45
CA ILE A 440 9.09 -16.65 -7.49
C ILE A 440 8.31 -16.06 -8.65
N VAL A 441 8.88 -16.13 -9.86
CA VAL A 441 8.23 -15.63 -11.07
C VAL A 441 7.15 -16.57 -11.57
N ALA A 442 6.03 -15.99 -12.01
CA ALA A 442 4.91 -16.71 -12.62
C ALA A 442 5.30 -17.52 -13.87
N LYS A 443 6.18 -16.92 -14.67
CA LYS A 443 6.62 -17.41 -15.98
C LYS A 443 8.10 -17.07 -16.17
N PRO A 444 8.82 -17.83 -17.01
CA PRO A 444 10.20 -17.53 -17.40
C PRO A 444 10.31 -16.35 -18.39
N ASP A 445 9.46 -15.32 -18.25
CA ASP A 445 9.47 -14.13 -19.12
C ASP A 445 10.07 -12.91 -18.38
N THR A 446 10.70 -12.01 -19.14
CA THR A 446 11.38 -10.82 -18.59
C THR A 446 10.43 -9.82 -17.92
N ALA A 447 9.13 -9.96 -18.17
CA ALA A 447 8.08 -9.16 -17.57
C ALA A 447 7.64 -9.67 -16.19
N SER A 448 7.87 -10.94 -15.89
CA SER A 448 7.60 -11.53 -14.57
C SER A 448 8.77 -11.34 -13.61
N PHE A 449 9.92 -10.87 -14.09
CA PHE A 449 11.15 -10.77 -13.30
C PHE A 449 11.09 -9.66 -12.23
N PHE A 450 11.74 -9.92 -11.10
CA PHE A 450 11.91 -8.97 -10.01
C PHE A 450 13.12 -8.09 -10.23
N HIS A 451 12.91 -6.77 -10.27
CA HIS A 451 13.96 -5.80 -10.54
C HIS A 451 14.53 -5.20 -9.26
N PHE A 452 15.75 -5.59 -8.92
CA PHE A 452 16.50 -5.04 -7.79
C PHE A 452 17.53 -4.02 -8.29
N ARG A 453 17.28 -2.74 -8.01
CA ARG A 453 18.21 -1.63 -8.29
C ARG A 453 18.80 -1.06 -7.00
N GLY A 454 20.12 -1.15 -6.81
CA GLY A 454 20.79 -0.47 -5.68
C GLY A 454 20.46 -0.99 -4.27
N ASN A 455 19.93 -2.21 -4.12
CA ASN A 455 19.37 -2.66 -2.84
C ASN A 455 20.41 -3.22 -1.87
N THR A 456 20.11 -3.19 -0.57
CA THR A 456 20.91 -3.83 0.47
C THR A 456 20.11 -4.92 1.17
N PHE A 457 20.65 -6.14 1.21
CA PHE A 457 20.15 -7.27 1.97
C PHE A 457 21.07 -7.47 3.19
N LEU A 458 20.49 -7.49 4.40
CA LEU A 458 21.20 -7.59 5.66
C LEU A 458 20.73 -8.81 6.46
N TYR A 459 21.66 -9.74 6.65
CA TYR A 459 21.49 -10.85 7.59
C TYR A 459 22.02 -10.40 8.95
N ASP A 460 21.12 -9.94 9.81
CA ASP A 460 21.40 -9.41 11.16
C ASP A 460 21.02 -10.45 12.25
N TYR A 461 21.25 -11.72 11.92
CA TYR A 461 20.77 -12.87 12.68
C TYR A 461 21.62 -13.12 13.94
N ALA A 462 20.98 -12.99 15.11
CA ALA A 462 21.56 -13.42 16.39
C ALA A 462 21.36 -14.93 16.66
N GLN A 463 20.37 -15.54 16.01
CA GLN A 463 20.03 -16.96 16.06
C GLN A 463 19.79 -17.49 14.64
N LEU A 464 19.67 -18.81 14.44
CA LEU A 464 19.27 -19.34 13.13
C LEU A 464 17.89 -18.77 12.72
N PRO A 465 17.74 -18.23 11.49
CA PRO A 465 16.45 -17.72 11.04
C PRO A 465 15.41 -18.83 10.89
N GLN A 466 14.15 -18.50 11.14
CA GLN A 466 13.03 -19.44 11.01
C GLN A 466 12.60 -19.59 9.54
N GLY A 467 12.47 -20.84 9.07
CA GLY A 467 12.06 -21.18 7.71
C GLY A 467 13.15 -21.90 6.92
N SER A 468 13.12 -21.76 5.59
CA SER A 468 13.94 -22.58 4.68
C SER A 468 15.18 -21.86 4.14
N TYR A 469 14.99 -20.85 3.28
CA TYR A 469 16.06 -20.14 2.57
C TYR A 469 15.49 -18.94 1.82
N ASN A 470 16.33 -17.95 1.47
CA ASN A 470 15.91 -16.88 0.56
C ASN A 470 15.75 -17.46 -0.85
N ASN A 471 14.66 -17.14 -1.55
CA ASN A 471 14.39 -17.65 -2.89
C ASN A 471 14.26 -16.47 -3.86
N LEU A 472 15.13 -16.39 -4.86
CA LEU A 472 15.30 -15.26 -5.76
C LEU A 472 15.28 -15.73 -7.21
N GLN A 473 14.13 -16.24 -7.62
CA GLN A 473 13.91 -16.77 -8.96
C GLN A 473 13.55 -15.63 -9.92
N GLY A 474 14.09 -15.63 -11.14
CA GLY A 474 13.79 -14.61 -12.15
C GLY A 474 14.14 -13.18 -11.69
N THR A 475 15.40 -12.94 -11.29
CA THR A 475 15.83 -11.66 -10.71
C THR A 475 16.76 -10.86 -11.62
N VAL A 476 16.55 -9.54 -11.68
CA VAL A 476 17.39 -8.59 -12.43
C VAL A 476 18.03 -7.60 -11.47
N PHE A 477 19.35 -7.68 -11.32
CA PHE A 477 20.15 -6.73 -10.57
C PHE A 477 20.67 -5.60 -11.47
N THR A 478 20.53 -4.36 -11.00
CA THR A 478 21.04 -3.13 -11.62
C THR A 478 21.64 -2.20 -10.57
N GLY A 479 22.58 -1.33 -10.95
CA GLY A 479 23.36 -0.57 -9.96
C GLY A 479 24.10 -1.52 -9.00
N THR A 480 24.41 -1.07 -7.78
CA THR A 480 25.12 -1.90 -6.79
C THR A 480 24.16 -2.52 -5.79
N THR A 481 23.89 -3.82 -5.92
CA THR A 481 23.14 -4.60 -4.92
C THR A 481 24.10 -5.38 -4.03
N VAL A 482 23.90 -5.33 -2.71
CA VAL A 482 24.81 -5.90 -1.71
C VAL A 482 24.07 -6.80 -0.73
N PHE A 483 24.55 -8.03 -0.57
CA PHE A 483 24.24 -8.91 0.55
C PHE A 483 25.39 -8.81 1.55
N ARG A 484 25.14 -8.39 2.79
CA ARG A 484 26.17 -8.29 3.84
C ARG A 484 25.61 -8.60 5.23
N ASP A 485 26.49 -8.75 6.20
CA ASP A 485 26.11 -8.94 7.59
C ASP A 485 25.51 -7.66 8.19
N GLY A 486 24.54 -7.84 9.09
CA GLY A 486 24.10 -6.79 9.99
C GLY A 486 25.05 -6.63 11.19
N PRO A 487 24.98 -5.49 11.91
CA PRO A 487 25.89 -5.17 13.00
C PRO A 487 25.76 -6.08 14.24
N HIS A 488 24.69 -6.86 14.35
CA HIS A 488 24.40 -7.79 15.45
C HIS A 488 24.51 -9.26 15.03
N ARG A 489 24.96 -9.55 13.79
CA ARG A 489 25.06 -10.94 13.32
C ARG A 489 26.08 -11.72 14.16
N THR A 490 25.58 -12.66 14.95
CA THR A 490 26.39 -13.61 15.73
C THR A 490 26.09 -15.07 15.37
N ALA A 491 25.02 -15.32 14.60
CA ALA A 491 24.69 -16.66 14.11
C ALA A 491 25.74 -17.16 13.09
N LEU A 492 26.56 -18.12 13.53
CA LEU A 492 27.53 -18.85 12.70
C LEU A 492 26.88 -19.86 11.73
N GLY A 493 25.55 -19.98 11.74
CA GLY A 493 24.80 -20.88 10.86
C GLY A 493 24.90 -20.53 9.38
N ARG A 494 24.88 -21.56 8.53
CA ARG A 494 24.88 -21.39 7.07
C ARG A 494 23.56 -20.75 6.62
N THR A 495 23.64 -19.59 5.97
CA THR A 495 22.46 -18.94 5.38
C THR A 495 22.39 -19.24 3.89
N ASN A 496 21.30 -19.88 3.45
CA ASN A 496 21.11 -20.26 2.05
C ASN A 496 20.31 -19.20 1.27
N ALA A 497 20.68 -18.98 0.02
CA ALA A 497 19.94 -18.20 -0.95
C ALA A 497 19.94 -18.92 -2.31
N THR A 498 18.76 -19.20 -2.85
CA THR A 498 18.56 -19.77 -4.17
C THR A 498 18.37 -18.66 -5.19
N MET A 499 19.08 -18.73 -6.31
CA MET A 499 18.97 -17.84 -7.46
C MET A 499 18.53 -18.64 -8.69
N GLY A 500 17.49 -18.16 -9.37
CA GLY A 500 17.01 -18.75 -10.61
C GLY A 500 15.77 -19.66 -10.52
N ASN A 501 15.27 -20.10 -11.67
CA ASN A 501 14.00 -20.84 -11.84
C ASN A 501 14.17 -22.01 -12.82
N GLY A 502 13.75 -23.21 -12.44
CA GLY A 502 13.85 -24.48 -13.17
C GLY A 502 13.21 -24.56 -14.58
N GLY A 503 12.65 -23.48 -15.12
CA GLY A 503 12.07 -23.43 -16.47
C GLY A 503 12.46 -22.21 -17.31
N ALA A 504 13.46 -21.42 -16.90
CA ALA A 504 13.89 -20.21 -17.62
C ALA A 504 15.27 -20.37 -18.26
N PRO A 505 15.46 -20.08 -19.57
CA PRO A 505 16.77 -20.11 -20.22
C PRO A 505 17.78 -19.11 -19.62
N GLN A 506 17.28 -18.08 -18.94
CA GLN A 506 18.06 -17.17 -18.10
C GLN A 506 17.21 -16.84 -16.88
N SER A 507 17.81 -16.83 -15.69
CA SER A 507 17.03 -16.85 -14.45
C SER A 507 17.50 -15.86 -13.37
N THR A 508 18.77 -15.46 -13.42
CA THR A 508 19.29 -14.32 -12.69
C THR A 508 20.21 -13.51 -13.61
N VAL A 509 20.02 -12.19 -13.66
CA VAL A 509 20.76 -11.29 -14.55
C VAL A 509 21.34 -10.12 -13.77
N VAL A 510 22.65 -9.91 -13.86
CA VAL A 510 23.32 -8.68 -13.41
C VAL A 510 23.56 -7.82 -14.65
N ARG A 511 22.73 -6.80 -14.85
CA ARG A 511 22.83 -5.91 -16.01
C ARG A 511 23.96 -4.91 -15.85
N ALA A 512 24.61 -4.58 -16.96
CA ALA A 512 25.59 -3.51 -17.02
C ALA A 512 24.91 -2.15 -17.32
N PRO A 513 25.26 -1.05 -16.62
CA PRO A 513 26.21 -0.98 -15.52
C PRO A 513 25.62 -1.52 -14.20
N GLY A 514 26.37 -2.36 -13.48
CA GLY A 514 25.88 -2.96 -12.23
C GLY A 514 26.91 -3.81 -11.46
N SER A 515 26.57 -4.10 -10.22
CA SER A 515 27.36 -4.92 -9.30
C SER A 515 26.44 -5.72 -8.38
N LEU A 516 26.71 -7.01 -8.22
CA LEU A 516 26.12 -7.88 -7.21
C LEU A 516 27.23 -8.34 -6.26
N GLN A 517 27.13 -7.97 -4.99
CA GLN A 517 28.16 -8.24 -3.99
C GLN A 517 27.62 -9.20 -2.93
N LEU A 518 28.22 -10.39 -2.86
CA LEU A 518 27.83 -11.50 -2.00
C LEU A 518 28.79 -11.58 -0.81
N LEU A 519 28.61 -10.67 0.15
CA LEU A 519 29.57 -10.38 1.23
C LEU A 519 29.11 -10.84 2.62
N ALA A 520 27.84 -11.20 2.80
CA ALA A 520 27.33 -11.68 4.10
C ALA A 520 27.94 -13.05 4.39
N SER A 521 28.54 -13.26 5.56
CA SER A 521 29.39 -14.41 5.88
C SER A 521 28.64 -15.76 5.93
N ASN A 522 29.35 -16.87 5.74
CA ASN A 522 28.82 -18.24 5.77
C ASN A 522 27.52 -18.42 4.96
N CYS A 523 27.51 -17.87 3.73
CA CYS A 523 26.37 -17.93 2.84
C CYS A 523 26.62 -18.84 1.63
N VAL A 524 25.63 -19.66 1.29
CA VAL A 524 25.59 -20.42 0.02
C VAL A 524 24.57 -19.78 -0.90
N TYR A 525 25.05 -19.28 -2.03
CA TYR A 525 24.26 -18.72 -3.12
C TYR A 525 24.19 -19.76 -4.24
N GLY A 526 23.13 -20.58 -4.22
CA GLY A 526 22.91 -21.66 -5.18
C GLY A 526 22.20 -21.16 -6.43
N VAL A 527 22.80 -21.30 -7.60
CA VAL A 527 22.23 -20.93 -8.89
C VAL A 527 21.75 -22.18 -9.61
N ILE A 528 20.44 -22.27 -9.86
CA ILE A 528 19.82 -23.50 -10.40
C ILE A 528 19.86 -23.52 -11.94
N THR A 529 19.39 -22.47 -12.63
CA THR A 529 19.27 -22.49 -14.11
C THR A 529 20.14 -21.49 -14.84
N GLY A 530 20.73 -20.52 -14.15
CA GLY A 530 21.83 -19.74 -14.71
C GLY A 530 21.93 -18.31 -14.21
N LEU A 531 23.14 -17.77 -14.33
CA LEU A 531 23.52 -16.42 -13.92
C LEU A 531 24.20 -15.70 -15.09
N ASP A 532 23.55 -14.66 -15.60
CA ASP A 532 24.06 -13.80 -16.66
C ASP A 532 24.70 -12.55 -16.06
N ILE A 533 25.98 -12.33 -16.35
CA ILE A 533 26.75 -11.16 -15.88
C ILE A 533 27.05 -10.26 -17.09
N GLY A 534 26.04 -9.50 -17.51
CA GLY A 534 26.16 -8.44 -18.51
C GLY A 534 26.37 -8.93 -19.96
N ARG A 535 25.62 -9.94 -20.42
CA ARG A 535 25.60 -10.37 -21.84
C ARG A 535 25.14 -9.29 -22.80
N GLN A 536 24.21 -8.44 -22.37
CA GLN A 536 23.66 -7.33 -23.16
C GLN A 536 23.87 -6.01 -22.41
N PRO A 537 25.08 -5.40 -22.48
CA PRO A 537 25.33 -4.10 -21.87
C PRO A 537 24.62 -3.00 -22.67
N ALA A 538 24.05 -2.00 -21.97
CA ALA A 538 23.31 -0.91 -22.63
C ALA A 538 24.22 -0.02 -23.50
N ARG A 539 25.52 0.07 -23.16
CA ARG A 539 26.57 0.73 -23.95
C ARG A 539 27.82 -0.15 -23.97
N ALA A 540 28.62 -0.06 -25.03
CA ALA A 540 29.85 -0.85 -25.20
C ALA A 540 30.94 -0.64 -24.12
N ARG A 541 30.78 0.34 -23.22
CA ARG A 541 31.67 0.59 -22.06
C ARG A 541 31.04 0.23 -20.71
N ASP A 542 29.75 -0.10 -20.67
CA ASP A 542 29.09 -0.50 -19.43
C ASP A 542 29.59 -1.89 -19.02
N SER A 543 29.83 -2.09 -17.73
CA SER A 543 30.29 -3.37 -17.18
C SER A 543 29.38 -3.86 -16.06
N ALA A 544 29.17 -5.18 -16.01
CA ALA A 544 28.56 -5.83 -14.85
C ALA A 544 29.64 -6.50 -13.99
N SER A 545 29.40 -6.64 -12.70
CA SER A 545 30.30 -7.35 -11.80
C SER A 545 29.57 -8.22 -10.79
N VAL A 546 30.13 -9.39 -10.49
CA VAL A 546 29.76 -10.20 -9.33
C VAL A 546 30.99 -10.36 -8.44
N VAL A 547 30.81 -10.20 -7.14
CA VAL A 547 31.86 -10.40 -6.13
C VAL A 547 31.40 -11.42 -5.11
N VAL A 548 32.14 -12.53 -4.97
CA VAL A 548 31.97 -13.52 -3.90
C VAL A 548 32.97 -13.20 -2.80
N GLY A 549 32.46 -12.80 -1.62
CA GLY A 549 33.27 -12.45 -0.45
C GLY A 549 33.84 -13.67 0.29
N PRO A 550 34.65 -13.44 1.34
CA PRO A 550 35.18 -14.51 2.19
C PRO A 550 34.08 -15.37 2.84
N ASN A 551 34.35 -16.66 3.01
CA ASN A 551 33.46 -17.66 3.63
C ASN A 551 32.11 -17.85 2.91
N ASN A 552 32.02 -17.49 1.62
CA ASN A 552 30.79 -17.59 0.83
C ASN A 552 30.96 -18.48 -0.40
N ALA A 553 29.90 -19.21 -0.76
CA ALA A 553 29.85 -20.04 -1.96
C ALA A 553 28.92 -19.42 -3.02
N LEU A 554 29.41 -19.25 -4.24
CA LEU A 554 28.57 -19.24 -5.43
C LEU A 554 28.61 -20.65 -6.04
N VAL A 555 27.48 -21.35 -6.01
CA VAL A 555 27.38 -22.76 -6.44
C VAL A 555 26.45 -22.84 -7.64
N MET A 556 26.97 -23.20 -8.81
CA MET A 556 26.15 -23.58 -9.95
C MET A 556 25.74 -25.04 -9.76
N ASN A 557 24.46 -25.30 -9.54
CA ASN A 557 23.92 -26.63 -9.27
C ASN A 557 22.91 -27.03 -10.35
N GLU A 558 23.17 -28.16 -11.02
CA GLU A 558 22.30 -28.71 -12.04
C GLU A 558 20.96 -29.21 -11.44
N PRO A 559 19.80 -28.74 -11.94
CA PRO A 559 18.58 -29.54 -11.92
C PRO A 559 18.69 -30.63 -13.00
N ILE A 560 18.26 -31.85 -12.67
CA ILE A 560 18.33 -33.09 -13.49
C ILE A 560 17.86 -32.94 -14.96
N TRP A 561 17.12 -31.87 -15.25
CA TRP A 561 16.43 -31.60 -16.51
C TRP A 561 17.11 -30.56 -17.41
N GLN A 562 18.06 -29.77 -16.91
CA GLN A 562 18.73 -28.71 -17.69
C GLN A 562 20.08 -28.25 -17.10
N PRO A 563 21.17 -28.24 -17.89
CA PRO A 563 22.45 -27.62 -17.51
C PRO A 563 22.34 -26.13 -17.11
N SER A 564 22.91 -25.77 -15.96
CA SER A 564 22.98 -24.39 -15.48
C SER A 564 24.09 -23.60 -16.20
N GLU A 565 23.78 -22.46 -16.84
CA GLU A 565 24.81 -21.60 -17.46
C GLU A 565 25.22 -20.41 -16.56
N LEU A 566 26.51 -20.27 -16.27
CA LEU A 566 27.13 -19.05 -15.76
C LEU A 566 27.83 -18.33 -16.91
N TYR A 567 27.36 -17.14 -17.28
CA TYR A 567 27.90 -16.36 -18.39
C TYR A 567 28.50 -15.04 -17.92
N ILE A 568 29.76 -14.76 -18.29
CA ILE A 568 30.46 -13.50 -18.01
C ILE A 568 30.65 -12.72 -19.31
N GLY A 569 29.91 -11.62 -19.50
CA GLY A 569 29.94 -10.83 -20.73
C GLY A 569 31.25 -10.06 -20.98
N PRO A 570 31.50 -9.57 -22.21
CA PRO A 570 32.84 -9.12 -22.65
C PRO A 570 33.47 -7.98 -21.85
N THR A 571 32.65 -7.10 -21.27
CA THR A 571 33.07 -5.99 -20.40
C THR A 571 32.96 -6.31 -18.91
N SER A 572 32.42 -7.48 -18.56
CA SER A 572 32.02 -7.86 -17.22
C SER A 572 33.07 -8.70 -16.49
N ARG A 573 32.88 -8.85 -15.17
CA ARG A 573 33.78 -9.66 -14.33
C ARG A 573 33.07 -10.43 -13.21
N LEU A 574 33.52 -11.64 -12.94
CA LEU A 574 33.26 -12.38 -11.70
C LEU A 574 34.56 -12.41 -10.89
N ILE A 575 34.49 -11.99 -9.63
CA ILE A 575 35.63 -11.95 -8.70
C ILE A 575 35.32 -12.85 -7.50
N VAL A 576 36.14 -13.87 -7.28
CA VAL A 576 36.13 -14.70 -6.07
C VAL A 576 37.25 -14.22 -5.17
N LYS A 577 36.89 -13.62 -4.03
CA LYS A 577 37.83 -13.09 -3.04
C LYS A 577 38.49 -14.20 -2.23
N LYS A 578 39.62 -13.91 -1.58
CA LYS A 578 40.26 -14.81 -0.60
C LYS A 578 39.24 -15.38 0.39
N GLY A 579 39.22 -16.70 0.56
CA GLY A 579 38.24 -17.43 1.38
C GLY A 579 36.83 -17.55 0.79
N GLY A 580 36.52 -16.89 -0.33
CA GLY A 580 35.30 -17.13 -1.11
C GLY A 580 35.45 -18.35 -2.01
N SER A 581 34.34 -18.87 -2.51
CA SER A 581 34.28 -20.10 -3.30
C SER A 581 33.39 -19.95 -4.53
N LEU A 582 33.87 -20.39 -5.68
CA LEU A 582 33.06 -20.68 -6.87
C LEU A 582 33.08 -22.19 -7.12
N ALA A 583 31.91 -22.82 -7.11
CA ALA A 583 31.77 -24.24 -7.38
C ALA A 583 30.86 -24.47 -8.60
N LEU A 584 31.40 -25.13 -9.61
CA LEU A 584 30.69 -25.64 -10.78
C LEU A 584 30.48 -27.13 -10.56
N LEU A 585 29.23 -27.52 -10.28
CA LEU A 585 28.86 -28.92 -10.09
C LEU A 585 28.65 -29.61 -11.46
N ARG A 586 28.39 -30.92 -11.43
CA ARG A 586 28.11 -31.75 -12.60
C ARG A 586 27.25 -31.02 -13.65
N HIS A 587 27.67 -31.11 -14.91
CA HIS A 587 27.03 -30.52 -16.10
C HIS A 587 26.80 -29.00 -16.08
N ALA A 588 27.22 -28.27 -15.04
CA ALA A 588 27.21 -26.81 -15.08
C ALA A 588 28.17 -26.28 -16.16
N LYS A 589 27.73 -25.23 -16.88
CA LYS A 589 28.49 -24.60 -17.96
C LYS A 589 28.93 -23.20 -17.53
N LEU A 590 30.23 -22.92 -17.58
CA LEU A 590 30.80 -21.57 -17.40
C LEU A 590 31.29 -21.04 -18.76
N VAL A 591 30.76 -19.91 -19.20
CA VAL A 591 31.20 -19.20 -20.41
C VAL A 591 31.82 -17.85 -20.04
N VAL A 592 33.11 -17.69 -20.32
CA VAL A 592 33.90 -16.50 -20.02
C VAL A 592 34.19 -15.71 -21.30
N ALA A 593 33.39 -14.67 -21.57
CA ALA A 593 33.70 -13.67 -22.60
C ALA A 593 34.42 -12.43 -22.04
N GLY A 594 34.22 -12.13 -20.75
CA GLY A 594 34.89 -11.08 -19.98
C GLY A 594 36.01 -11.62 -19.07
N GLN A 595 35.91 -11.40 -17.76
CA GLN A 595 36.95 -11.80 -16.80
C GLN A 595 36.42 -12.67 -15.66
N LEU A 596 36.98 -13.86 -15.48
CA LEU A 596 36.94 -14.58 -14.21
C LEU A 596 38.24 -14.29 -13.46
N ILE A 597 38.14 -13.85 -12.21
CA ILE A 597 39.27 -13.59 -11.31
C ILE A 597 39.05 -14.39 -10.03
N VAL A 598 39.97 -15.31 -9.73
CA VAL A 598 40.02 -16.08 -8.48
C VAL A 598 41.28 -15.66 -7.75
N GLU A 599 41.14 -14.99 -6.60
CA GLU A 599 42.26 -14.43 -5.84
C GLU A 599 43.03 -15.49 -5.05
N ASP A 600 44.19 -15.12 -4.51
CA ASP A 600 44.99 -16.01 -3.65
C ASP A 600 44.22 -16.42 -2.39
N GLY A 601 44.20 -17.72 -2.11
CA GLY A 601 43.40 -18.32 -1.05
C GLY A 601 41.89 -18.33 -1.30
N ALA A 602 41.42 -18.00 -2.51
CA ALA A 602 40.04 -18.26 -2.94
C ALA A 602 39.89 -19.69 -3.48
N TYR A 603 38.69 -20.26 -3.37
CA TYR A 603 38.38 -21.63 -3.80
C TYR A 603 37.71 -21.64 -5.18
N PHE A 604 38.15 -22.55 -6.04
CA PHE A 604 37.54 -22.81 -7.34
C PHE A 604 37.43 -24.32 -7.55
N PHE A 605 36.19 -24.82 -7.59
CA PHE A 605 35.88 -26.21 -7.88
C PHE A 605 35.20 -26.33 -9.24
N LEU A 606 35.73 -27.21 -10.09
CA LEU A 606 35.15 -27.62 -11.36
C LEU A 606 34.96 -29.13 -11.29
N ASP A 607 33.71 -29.59 -11.29
CA ASP A 607 33.39 -31.02 -11.39
C ASP A 607 33.93 -31.60 -12.71
N PRO A 608 34.42 -32.86 -12.76
CA PRO A 608 34.90 -33.46 -14.00
C PRO A 608 33.87 -33.50 -15.15
N GLN A 609 32.59 -33.37 -14.84
CA GLN A 609 31.49 -33.33 -15.81
C GLN A 609 30.95 -31.91 -16.07
N ALA A 610 31.57 -30.88 -15.50
CA ALA A 610 31.28 -29.47 -15.76
C ALA A 610 32.12 -28.93 -16.93
N GLU A 611 31.60 -27.93 -17.64
CA GLU A 611 32.25 -27.33 -18.81
C GLU A 611 32.70 -25.90 -18.50
N MET A 612 33.94 -25.54 -18.87
CA MET A 612 34.41 -24.15 -18.83
C MET A 612 34.96 -23.74 -20.19
N VAL A 613 34.33 -22.75 -20.84
CA VAL A 613 34.70 -22.23 -22.15
C VAL A 613 35.11 -20.76 -22.03
N THR A 614 36.23 -20.40 -22.65
CA THR A 614 36.61 -18.99 -22.84
C THR A 614 36.31 -18.59 -24.28
N THR A 615 35.69 -17.43 -24.49
CA THR A 615 35.28 -16.95 -25.82
C THR A 615 35.75 -15.52 -26.10
N GLY A 616 36.02 -15.19 -27.36
CA GLY A 616 36.41 -13.84 -27.77
C GLY A 616 37.67 -13.33 -27.07
N ARG A 617 37.52 -12.31 -26.20
CA ARG A 617 38.60 -11.71 -25.40
C ARG A 617 38.60 -12.17 -23.93
N GLY A 618 37.86 -13.23 -23.63
CA GLY A 618 37.70 -13.78 -22.29
C GLY A 618 39.02 -14.12 -21.63
N ARG A 619 39.09 -13.96 -20.30
CA ARG A 619 40.27 -14.30 -19.49
C ARG A 619 39.87 -14.93 -18.18
N VAL A 620 40.48 -16.07 -17.87
CA VAL A 620 40.50 -16.65 -16.53
C VAL A 620 41.82 -16.28 -15.86
N ARG A 621 41.77 -15.67 -14.68
CA ARG A 621 42.93 -15.31 -13.86
C ARG A 621 42.83 -16.06 -12.54
N MET A 622 43.71 -17.04 -12.34
CA MET A 622 43.87 -17.74 -11.08
C MET A 622 45.08 -17.15 -10.34
N GLY A 623 44.92 -16.78 -9.08
CA GLY A 623 46.04 -16.46 -8.19
C GLY A 623 46.97 -17.67 -8.02
N PRO A 624 48.29 -17.48 -7.85
CA PRO A 624 49.24 -18.57 -7.58
C PRO A 624 48.85 -19.48 -6.40
N GLN A 625 48.12 -18.95 -5.41
CA GLN A 625 47.62 -19.65 -4.23
C GLN A 625 46.11 -19.89 -4.25
N ALA A 626 45.46 -19.86 -5.43
CA ALA A 626 44.06 -20.24 -5.56
C ALA A 626 43.87 -21.76 -5.34
N ILE A 627 42.87 -22.13 -4.54
CA ILE A 627 42.65 -23.49 -4.06
C ILE A 627 41.70 -24.23 -5.01
N LYS A 628 42.21 -25.27 -5.69
CA LYS A 628 41.45 -26.07 -6.68
C LYS A 628 40.63 -27.19 -6.03
N ALA A 629 39.80 -26.85 -5.05
CA ALA A 629 38.98 -27.79 -4.29
C ALA A 629 37.64 -27.16 -3.87
N ARG A 630 36.69 -27.98 -3.41
CA ARG A 630 35.51 -27.47 -2.71
C ARG A 630 35.94 -26.81 -1.39
N HIS A 631 35.27 -25.73 -1.01
CA HIS A 631 35.51 -25.09 0.28
C HIS A 631 35.06 -26.04 1.41
N PRO A 632 35.90 -26.34 2.41
CA PRO A 632 35.68 -27.44 3.36
C PRO A 632 34.40 -27.28 4.20
N THR A 633 34.04 -26.05 4.55
CA THR A 633 32.81 -25.74 5.32
C THR A 633 31.54 -25.61 4.47
N LEU A 634 31.61 -25.85 3.16
CA LEU A 634 30.52 -25.62 2.19
C LEU A 634 30.05 -26.90 1.48
N ASN A 635 30.53 -28.07 1.92
CA ASN A 635 29.92 -29.38 1.59
C ASN A 635 28.55 -29.58 2.26
#